data_AF-A0A7J4UHN3-F1
#
_entry.id   AF-A0A7J4UHN3-F1
#
_cell.length_a   1.000
_cell.length_b   1.000
_cell.length_c   1.000
_cell.angle_alpha   90.00
_cell.angle_beta   90.00
_cell.angle_gamma   90.00
#
_symmetry.space_group_name_H-M   'P 1'
#
loop_
_entity.id
_entity.type
_entity.pdbx_description
1 polymer ?
#
loop_
_entity_poly.entity_id
_entity_poly.type
_entity_poly.pdbx_seq_one_letter_code
_entity_poly.pdbx_strand_id
1 'polypeptide(L)'
;MSNYKALILAGGFGTRLQEVVKNVPKPMASIAGKPFLEHQIRFLKKHGIEDIILGVHYKSGIIKSYFGNGMRQDVKLTYSEEETPLDTGGAVKLAQKYIDGPFLVLNGDSYSDVNLNEFIKFHEIQKTPGSMVLQSLDSIEHYGNVELQGNLVTEFKEKASQGKGLINAGIYLFKPEILDQIPESTKISLEKSVFPNLVKDKKISGFVHDGYFMDIGRPETYFQFKKDFLERLQSSTDLELREALRRMYDQGSDILFMVDSDKKFLGLLTDGVIKRYLINGGDFNVKVTDAMIKEPDNLAIITDSEEKIKKHLQEGVKQLPVLDENGRIHDIRFRTEELKEEEYPTIRGKTPLRISFAGGGTDMPYFFEEYGGAVISTTIDKYCRITAKKRGDSKLVIDSDMVDKEAVFDTEKLIYDGGTFDLVKSVYNLVNPGCGIDLFLNNDIPPGRGLGSSATFAVLLTKILGKLKGTEFGDEDLAEIAYKAETQELAIKGGKQDQYAAIFGGFKWIEFGNGDKKIMHPLRIKEDTLNELHNHLTLCYTGKGHQSTHQQKSLAKSYNEDRSKTIERLKRIKEGAILTRDYLLSPTPNFKGIGEILHQSWLAKKEVSSAVTNERIDSLYQIGRDNGCYGGKLLGSGGGGYILFFHSPEKRNKLEKSLINEGGEILDFNFANDCATIWNGK
;
A
#
# COMPACT_ATOMS: atom_id res chain seq x y z
N MET A 1 26.02 -3.52 28.75
CA MET A 1 24.75 -3.62 28.02
C MET A 1 23.80 -4.43 28.88
N SER A 2 22.58 -3.94 29.09
CA SER A 2 21.60 -4.63 29.94
C SER A 2 21.14 -5.90 29.21
N ASN A 3 21.08 -7.03 29.91
CA ASN A 3 20.60 -8.32 29.37
C ASN A 3 19.06 -8.45 29.44
N TYR A 4 18.34 -7.37 29.74
CA TYR A 4 16.89 -7.40 29.93
C TYR A 4 16.15 -7.16 28.62
N LYS A 5 15.08 -7.94 28.42
CA LYS A 5 14.06 -7.66 27.39
C LYS A 5 12.93 -6.83 27.99
N ALA A 6 12.24 -6.08 27.16
CA ALA A 6 11.02 -5.37 27.55
C ALA A 6 9.84 -5.76 26.67
N LEU A 7 8.68 -5.99 27.26
CA LEU A 7 7.41 -6.18 26.57
C LEU A 7 6.54 -4.92 26.76
N ILE A 8 6.13 -4.29 25.67
CA ILE A 8 5.14 -3.20 25.71
C ILE A 8 3.77 -3.74 25.29
N LEU A 9 2.76 -3.57 26.14
CA LEU A 9 1.38 -3.99 25.92
C LEU A 9 0.63 -2.96 25.05
N ALA A 10 0.78 -3.09 23.73
CA ALA A 10 0.27 -2.15 22.72
C ALA A 10 -1.02 -2.62 22.00
N GLY A 11 -1.70 -3.67 22.50
CA GLY A 11 -2.84 -4.31 21.83
C GLY A 11 -4.22 -3.70 22.10
N GLY A 12 -4.34 -2.72 23.01
CA GLY A 12 -5.63 -2.19 23.47
C GLY A 12 -6.42 -1.38 22.42
N PHE A 13 -7.76 -1.48 22.46
CA PHE A 13 -8.67 -0.77 21.54
C PHE A 13 -8.71 0.76 21.73
N GLY A 14 -8.38 1.26 22.93
CA GLY A 14 -8.28 2.70 23.20
C GLY A 14 -9.58 3.51 23.05
N THR A 15 -10.74 2.88 23.30
CA THR A 15 -12.07 3.41 22.94
C THR A 15 -12.38 4.82 23.45
N ARG A 16 -11.88 5.22 24.63
CA ARG A 16 -12.13 6.55 25.21
C ARG A 16 -11.34 7.69 24.55
N LEU A 17 -10.18 7.38 23.96
CA LEU A 17 -9.33 8.39 23.29
C LEU A 17 -9.72 8.57 21.80
N GLN A 18 -10.54 7.66 21.24
CA GLN A 18 -10.91 7.64 19.82
C GLN A 18 -11.65 8.90 19.34
N GLU A 19 -12.29 9.65 20.25
CA GLU A 19 -12.96 10.91 19.89
C GLU A 19 -11.96 11.98 19.41
N VAL A 20 -10.74 11.95 19.96
CA VAL A 20 -9.69 12.94 19.72
C VAL A 20 -8.61 12.38 18.80
N VAL A 21 -8.28 11.10 18.94
CA VAL A 21 -7.29 10.40 18.12
C VAL A 21 -8.03 9.45 17.18
N LYS A 22 -8.48 9.99 16.04
CA LYS A 22 -9.21 9.23 15.02
C LYS A 22 -8.25 8.37 14.19
N ASN A 23 -8.71 7.21 13.75
CA ASN A 23 -8.07 6.35 12.74
C ASN A 23 -6.78 5.58 13.11
N VAL A 24 -6.08 5.88 14.21
CA VAL A 24 -4.87 5.13 14.65
C VAL A 24 -5.09 4.42 16.00
N PRO A 25 -4.37 3.31 16.30
CA PRO A 25 -4.43 2.70 17.62
C PRO A 25 -3.83 3.65 18.67
N LYS A 26 -4.26 3.54 19.93
CA LYS A 26 -3.87 4.46 21.02
C LYS A 26 -2.35 4.63 21.21
N PRO A 27 -1.51 3.58 21.17
CA PRO A 27 -0.06 3.75 21.24
C PRO A 27 0.54 4.56 20.08
N MET A 28 -0.23 4.77 19.01
CA MET A 28 0.13 5.59 17.86
C MET A 28 -0.38 7.03 17.95
N ALA A 29 -1.01 7.42 19.06
CA ALA A 29 -1.37 8.81 19.31
C ALA A 29 -0.12 9.69 19.24
N SER A 30 -0.18 10.76 18.43
CA SER A 30 0.95 11.68 18.24
C SER A 30 1.21 12.48 19.51
N ILE A 31 2.47 12.50 19.95
CA ILE A 31 2.98 13.40 20.98
C ILE A 31 4.23 14.07 20.40
N ALA A 32 4.16 15.38 20.16
CA ALA A 32 5.27 16.19 19.68
C ALA A 32 6.08 15.52 18.54
N GLY A 33 5.43 15.16 17.44
CA GLY A 33 6.16 14.65 16.27
C GLY A 33 6.21 13.14 16.12
N LYS A 34 5.93 12.40 17.20
CA LYS A 34 6.21 10.97 17.30
C LYS A 34 5.06 10.23 17.99
N PRO A 35 4.75 8.99 17.59
CA PRO A 35 3.85 8.11 18.32
C PRO A 35 4.21 7.99 19.80
N PHE A 36 3.22 7.93 20.69
CA PHE A 36 3.42 7.64 22.11
C PHE A 36 4.30 6.42 22.36
N LEU A 37 4.13 5.36 21.56
CA LEU A 37 4.93 4.15 21.61
C LEU A 37 6.43 4.40 21.31
N GLU A 38 6.75 5.37 20.45
CA GLU A 38 8.15 5.72 20.14
C GLU A 38 8.83 6.37 21.34
N HIS A 39 8.10 7.15 22.13
CA HIS A 39 8.61 7.74 23.37
C HIS A 39 8.94 6.65 24.41
N GLN A 40 8.12 5.60 24.50
CA GLN A 40 8.43 4.44 25.36
C GLN A 40 9.65 3.65 24.87
N ILE A 41 9.76 3.42 23.56
CA ILE A 41 10.91 2.74 22.96
C ILE A 41 12.21 3.54 23.22
N ARG A 42 12.17 4.87 23.03
CA ARG A 42 13.31 5.75 23.34
C ARG A 42 13.66 5.73 24.83
N PHE A 43 12.66 5.71 25.72
CA PHE A 43 12.86 5.61 27.16
C PHE A 43 13.56 4.31 27.58
N LEU A 44 13.15 3.17 27.01
CA LEU A 44 13.82 1.87 27.21
C LEU A 44 15.27 1.90 26.71
N LYS A 45 15.46 2.39 25.48
CA LYS A 45 16.79 2.49 24.87
C LYS A 45 17.74 3.37 25.68
N LYS A 46 17.26 4.51 26.21
CA LYS A 46 18.06 5.40 27.07
C LYS A 46 18.64 4.66 28.29
N HIS A 47 17.94 3.62 28.77
CA HIS A 47 18.38 2.77 29.87
C HIS A 47 19.14 1.52 29.41
N GLY A 48 19.49 1.43 28.12
CA GLY A 48 20.25 0.30 27.55
C GLY A 48 19.41 -0.97 27.35
N ILE A 49 18.09 -0.84 27.21
CA ILE A 49 17.18 -1.94 26.90
C ILE A 49 16.79 -1.83 25.42
N GLU A 50 17.38 -2.70 24.61
CA GLU A 50 17.31 -2.62 23.14
C GLU A 50 16.55 -3.79 22.50
N ASP A 51 16.32 -4.90 23.21
CA ASP A 51 15.49 -6.03 22.71
C ASP A 51 14.06 -5.89 23.27
N ILE A 52 13.16 -5.39 22.43
CA ILE A 52 11.80 -4.99 22.81
C ILE A 52 10.77 -5.83 22.06
N ILE A 53 9.83 -6.38 22.80
CA ILE A 53 8.67 -7.12 22.30
C ILE A 53 7.46 -6.19 22.35
N LEU A 54 6.70 -6.13 21.25
CA LEU A 54 5.45 -5.39 21.16
C LEU A 54 4.29 -6.38 21.15
N GLY A 55 3.48 -6.38 22.22
CA GLY A 55 2.21 -7.11 22.27
C GLY A 55 1.16 -6.33 21.47
N VAL A 56 0.75 -6.85 20.30
CA VAL A 56 -0.10 -6.12 19.35
C VAL A 56 -1.35 -6.90 18.99
N HIS A 57 -2.45 -6.19 18.75
CA HIS A 57 -3.70 -6.77 18.29
C HIS A 57 -4.43 -5.78 17.35
N TYR A 58 -5.18 -4.84 17.93
CA TYR A 58 -5.98 -3.89 17.16
C TYR A 58 -5.12 -3.00 16.26
N LYS A 59 -5.40 -2.99 14.95
CA LYS A 59 -4.65 -2.23 13.93
C LYS A 59 -3.13 -2.46 14.01
N SER A 60 -2.68 -3.66 14.37
CA SER A 60 -1.27 -4.04 14.49
C SER A 60 -0.44 -3.70 13.24
N GLY A 61 -1.05 -3.74 12.04
CA GLY A 61 -0.42 -3.34 10.78
C GLY A 61 0.12 -1.91 10.77
N ILE A 62 -0.56 -0.95 11.43
CA ILE A 62 -0.09 0.44 11.52
C ILE A 62 1.19 0.53 12.37
N ILE A 63 1.22 -0.19 13.50
CA ILE A 63 2.38 -0.26 14.40
C ILE A 63 3.57 -0.90 13.67
N LYS A 64 3.35 -2.08 13.04
CA LYS A 64 4.38 -2.81 12.29
C LYS A 64 4.93 -2.00 11.12
N SER A 65 4.07 -1.29 10.38
CA SER A 65 4.48 -0.42 9.27
C SER A 65 5.35 0.74 9.75
N TYR A 66 5.00 1.37 10.87
CA TYR A 66 5.74 2.53 11.38
C TYR A 66 7.10 2.18 11.98
N PHE A 67 7.18 1.10 12.75
CA PHE A 67 8.36 0.72 13.53
C PHE A 67 9.24 -0.33 12.85
N GLY A 68 8.71 -1.09 11.88
CA GLY A 68 9.47 -2.12 11.17
C GLY A 68 10.11 -3.11 12.15
N ASN A 69 11.40 -3.39 11.97
CA ASN A 69 12.18 -4.23 12.89
C ASN A 69 12.89 -3.44 14.01
N GLY A 70 12.64 -2.13 14.15
CA GLY A 70 13.27 -1.27 15.15
C GLY A 70 14.54 -0.55 14.72
N MET A 71 15.06 -0.81 13.52
CA MET A 71 16.35 -0.23 13.06
C MET A 71 16.36 1.30 13.08
N ARG A 72 15.23 1.98 12.78
CA ARG A 72 15.16 3.45 12.82
C ARG A 72 15.32 4.02 14.23
N GLN A 73 14.87 3.27 15.23
CA GLN A 73 15.02 3.61 16.64
C GLN A 73 16.33 3.09 17.23
N ASP A 74 17.08 2.30 16.45
CA ASP A 74 18.32 1.64 16.85
C ASP A 74 18.07 0.78 18.11
N VAL A 75 17.06 -0.08 17.96
CA VAL A 75 16.63 -1.17 18.84
C VAL A 75 16.22 -2.38 17.99
N LYS A 76 16.05 -3.54 18.60
CA LYS A 76 15.46 -4.74 17.99
C LYS A 76 14.01 -4.88 18.43
N LEU A 77 13.08 -4.91 17.47
CA LEU A 77 11.66 -5.11 17.73
C LEU A 77 11.18 -6.50 17.32
N THR A 78 10.49 -7.16 18.24
CA THR A 78 9.77 -8.43 18.01
C THR A 78 8.28 -8.21 18.23
N TYR A 79 7.41 -8.78 17.40
CA TYR A 79 5.95 -8.63 17.53
C TYR A 79 5.32 -9.89 18.09
N SER A 80 4.62 -9.77 19.22
CA SER A 80 3.76 -10.81 19.77
C SER A 80 2.32 -10.46 19.41
N GLU A 81 1.81 -11.07 18.35
CA GLU A 81 0.48 -10.73 17.80
C GLU A 81 -0.61 -11.64 18.36
N GLU A 82 -1.63 -11.04 18.95
CA GLU A 82 -2.80 -11.74 19.45
C GLU A 82 -3.82 -11.93 18.33
N GLU A 83 -4.32 -13.16 18.12
CA GLU A 83 -5.41 -13.41 17.17
C GLU A 83 -6.76 -12.91 17.70
N THR A 84 -6.96 -13.01 19.02
CA THR A 84 -8.12 -12.49 19.75
C THR A 84 -7.62 -11.72 20.98
N PRO A 85 -8.36 -10.70 21.48
CA PRO A 85 -7.88 -9.91 22.62
C PRO A 85 -7.76 -10.77 23.90
N LEU A 86 -6.53 -11.01 24.36
CA LEU A 86 -6.20 -11.85 25.52
C LEU A 86 -6.08 -11.06 26.84
N ASP A 87 -6.25 -9.73 26.80
CA ASP A 87 -6.07 -8.84 27.96
C ASP A 87 -4.60 -8.83 28.46
N THR A 88 -4.26 -8.02 29.46
CA THR A 88 -2.86 -7.71 29.82
C THR A 88 -2.04 -8.95 30.22
N GLY A 89 -2.60 -9.85 31.02
CA GLY A 89 -1.93 -11.06 31.47
C GLY A 89 -1.80 -12.11 30.37
N GLY A 90 -2.83 -12.27 29.53
CA GLY A 90 -2.80 -13.19 28.40
C GLY A 90 -1.80 -12.75 27.33
N ALA A 91 -1.67 -11.45 27.08
CA ALA A 91 -0.66 -10.89 26.19
C ALA A 91 0.78 -11.14 26.69
N VAL A 92 1.01 -11.03 28.01
CA VAL A 92 2.29 -11.41 28.64
C VAL A 92 2.58 -12.90 28.45
N LYS A 93 1.59 -13.78 28.68
CA LYS A 93 1.75 -15.23 28.48
C LYS A 93 2.04 -15.59 27.03
N LEU A 94 1.38 -14.95 26.07
CA LEU A 94 1.61 -15.17 24.64
C LEU A 94 3.05 -14.81 24.22
N ALA A 95 3.62 -13.76 24.84
CA ALA A 95 4.98 -13.31 24.58
C ALA A 95 6.06 -14.23 25.18
N GLN A 96 5.69 -15.23 26.00
CA GLN A 96 6.62 -16.16 26.68
C GLN A 96 7.66 -16.77 25.72
N LYS A 97 7.27 -17.11 24.49
CA LYS A 97 8.17 -17.69 23.48
C LYS A 97 9.37 -16.81 23.09
N TYR A 98 9.33 -15.52 23.42
CA TYR A 98 10.40 -14.56 23.15
C TYR A 98 11.22 -14.20 24.41
N ILE A 99 10.84 -14.72 25.57
CA ILE A 99 11.41 -14.39 26.88
C ILE A 99 12.33 -15.53 27.32
N ASP A 100 13.58 -15.21 27.64
CA ASP A 100 14.66 -16.14 28.02
C ASP A 100 15.29 -15.82 29.39
N GLY A 101 14.79 -14.80 30.08
CA GLY A 101 15.27 -14.36 31.38
C GLY A 101 14.32 -13.33 32.01
N PRO A 102 14.72 -12.67 33.12
CA PRO A 102 13.95 -11.58 33.70
C PRO A 102 13.66 -10.49 32.67
N PHE A 103 12.43 -9.99 32.66
CA PHE A 103 11.94 -9.10 31.61
C PHE A 103 11.03 -7.99 32.17
N LEU A 104 11.12 -6.82 31.56
CA LEU A 104 10.26 -5.69 31.86
C LEU A 104 8.92 -5.84 31.12
N VAL A 105 7.85 -5.34 31.73
CA VAL A 105 6.54 -5.20 31.10
C VAL A 105 6.08 -3.77 31.30
N LEU A 106 5.67 -3.09 30.22
CA LEU A 106 5.17 -1.73 30.22
C LEU A 106 3.75 -1.71 29.66
N ASN A 107 2.85 -1.01 30.33
CA ASN A 107 1.53 -0.68 29.79
C ASN A 107 1.71 0.28 28.61
N GLY A 108 1.10 -0.03 27.46
CA GLY A 108 1.25 0.78 26.25
C GLY A 108 0.57 2.15 26.27
N ASP A 109 -0.03 2.54 27.39
CA ASP A 109 -0.76 3.78 27.58
C ASP A 109 -0.35 4.62 28.80
N SER A 110 0.69 4.22 29.50
CA SER A 110 1.24 5.00 30.62
C SER A 110 2.69 5.34 30.35
N TYR A 111 3.12 6.50 30.84
CA TYR A 111 4.50 6.93 30.79
C TYR A 111 4.94 7.34 32.19
N SER A 112 6.12 6.85 32.60
CA SER A 112 6.80 7.27 33.81
C SER A 112 8.28 7.48 33.50
N ASP A 113 8.87 8.54 34.04
CA ASP A 113 10.30 8.84 33.87
C ASP A 113 11.19 8.17 34.94
N VAL A 114 10.71 7.07 35.53
CA VAL A 114 11.45 6.25 36.49
C VAL A 114 12.84 5.86 35.97
N ASN A 115 13.83 5.90 36.86
CA ASN A 115 15.16 5.38 36.54
C ASN A 115 15.13 3.84 36.51
N LEU A 116 15.05 3.25 35.31
CA LEU A 116 14.96 1.79 35.16
C LEU A 116 16.18 1.06 35.72
N ASN A 117 17.36 1.69 35.73
CA ASN A 117 18.56 1.07 36.29
C ASN A 117 18.47 0.93 37.81
N GLU A 118 17.85 1.90 38.50
CA GLU A 118 17.57 1.81 39.94
C GLU A 118 16.47 0.80 40.23
N PHE A 119 15.41 0.77 39.41
CA PHE A 119 14.34 -0.21 39.54
C PHE A 119 14.82 -1.66 39.35
N ILE A 120 15.70 -1.90 38.37
CA ILE A 120 16.33 -3.21 38.15
C ILE A 120 17.15 -3.63 39.37
N LYS A 121 18.02 -2.75 39.88
CA LYS A 121 18.81 -3.02 41.10
C LYS A 121 17.92 -3.30 42.31
N PHE A 122 16.83 -2.55 42.45
CA PHE A 122 15.85 -2.78 43.51
C PHE A 122 15.27 -4.20 43.43
N HIS A 123 14.84 -4.64 42.24
CA HIS A 123 14.30 -5.98 42.04
C HIS A 123 15.31 -7.09 42.37
N GLU A 124 16.58 -6.91 41.96
CA GLU A 124 17.67 -7.84 42.30
C GLU A 124 17.88 -7.97 43.81
N ILE A 125 17.74 -6.86 44.56
CA ILE A 125 17.84 -6.84 46.03
C ILE A 125 16.61 -7.50 46.68
N GLN A 126 15.40 -7.20 46.23
CA GLN A 126 14.16 -7.73 46.82
C GLN A 126 14.00 -9.24 46.62
N LYS A 127 14.56 -9.78 45.54
CA LYS A 127 14.49 -11.21 45.15
C LYS A 127 13.08 -11.79 44.97
N THR A 128 12.04 -10.96 44.98
CA THR A 128 10.66 -11.38 44.67
C THR A 128 10.52 -11.80 43.20
N PRO A 129 9.59 -12.72 42.86
CA PRO A 129 9.29 -13.07 41.46
C PRO A 129 8.83 -11.89 40.59
N GLY A 130 8.19 -10.88 41.19
CA GLY A 130 7.84 -9.64 40.51
C GLY A 130 8.17 -8.39 41.31
N SER A 131 8.34 -7.28 40.62
CA SER A 131 8.34 -5.92 41.19
C SER A 131 7.49 -5.00 40.32
N MET A 132 6.86 -4.00 40.91
CA MET A 132 6.08 -2.97 40.21
C MET A 132 6.53 -1.57 40.60
N VAL A 133 6.50 -0.64 39.65
CA VAL A 133 6.72 0.79 39.90
C VAL A 133 5.42 1.41 40.41
N LEU A 134 5.53 2.20 41.47
CA LEU A 134 4.43 2.88 42.13
C LEU A 134 4.65 4.39 42.09
N GLN A 135 3.56 5.15 41.93
CA GLN A 135 3.58 6.61 42.00
C GLN A 135 2.72 7.08 43.17
N SER A 136 3.19 8.08 43.94
CA SER A 136 2.33 8.77 44.91
C SER A 136 1.53 9.87 44.22
N LEU A 137 0.20 9.83 44.35
CA LEU A 137 -0.71 10.86 43.83
C LEU A 137 -1.66 11.34 44.92
N ASP A 138 -2.04 12.61 44.88
CA ASP A 138 -3.00 13.21 45.81
C ASP A 138 -4.45 12.76 45.57
N SER A 139 -4.75 12.25 44.38
CA SER A 139 -6.04 11.63 44.03
C SER A 139 -5.84 10.36 43.19
N ILE A 140 -6.41 9.25 43.64
CA ILE A 140 -6.21 7.91 43.04
C ILE A 140 -7.48 7.31 42.41
N GLU A 141 -8.54 8.10 42.24
CA GLU A 141 -9.89 7.65 41.84
C GLU A 141 -9.97 6.86 40.51
N HIS A 142 -8.92 6.91 39.70
CA HIS A 142 -8.88 6.33 38.37
C HIS A 142 -7.83 5.23 38.20
N TYR A 143 -7.10 4.90 39.26
CA TYR A 143 -5.95 4.01 39.23
C TYR A 143 -6.12 2.80 40.15
N GLY A 144 -5.25 1.80 39.99
CA GLY A 144 -5.13 0.70 40.95
C GLY A 144 -4.35 1.16 42.17
N ASN A 145 -4.96 1.09 43.35
CA ASN A 145 -4.35 1.46 44.63
C ASN A 145 -3.51 0.30 45.18
N VAL A 146 -2.36 0.61 45.75
CA VAL A 146 -1.38 -0.35 46.24
C VAL A 146 -0.97 0.01 47.67
N GLU A 147 -1.05 -0.97 48.58
CA GLU A 147 -0.53 -0.81 49.95
C GLU A 147 0.78 -1.58 50.11
N LEU A 148 1.71 -0.98 50.86
CA LEU A 148 3.03 -1.54 51.13
C LEU A 148 3.24 -1.83 52.61
N GLN A 149 3.93 -2.94 52.90
CA GLN A 149 4.60 -3.19 54.17
C GLN A 149 6.11 -3.30 53.93
N GLY A 150 6.85 -2.25 54.28
CA GLY A 150 8.23 -2.09 53.79
C GLY A 150 8.22 -1.95 52.27
N ASN A 151 8.86 -2.89 51.57
CA ASN A 151 8.87 -2.94 50.10
C ASN A 151 7.92 -3.98 49.52
N LEU A 152 7.26 -4.79 50.35
CA LEU A 152 6.36 -5.84 49.90
C LEU A 152 4.96 -5.25 49.66
N VAL A 153 4.33 -5.62 48.55
CA VAL A 153 2.94 -5.27 48.30
C VAL A 153 2.02 -6.17 49.11
N THR A 154 1.22 -5.59 49.99
CA THR A 154 0.28 -6.31 50.85
C THR A 154 -1.16 -6.26 50.35
N GLU A 155 -1.50 -5.25 49.54
CA GLU A 155 -2.82 -5.13 48.95
C GLU A 155 -2.74 -4.47 47.57
N PHE A 156 -3.55 -4.97 46.62
CA PHE A 156 -3.75 -4.37 45.31
C PHE A 156 -5.26 -4.30 45.03
N LYS A 157 -5.80 -3.09 44.91
CA LYS A 157 -7.23 -2.84 44.67
C LYS A 157 -7.41 -2.09 43.36
N GLU A 158 -8.14 -2.67 42.41
CA GLU A 158 -8.50 -1.97 41.17
C GLU A 158 -9.63 -0.95 41.43
N LYS A 159 -9.36 0.36 41.21
CA LYS A 159 -10.34 1.47 41.16
C LYS A 159 -11.40 1.46 42.28
N ALA A 160 -10.98 1.71 43.52
CA ALA A 160 -11.89 1.66 44.66
C ALA A 160 -11.62 2.69 45.77
N SER A 161 -10.70 3.65 45.58
CA SER A 161 -10.23 4.50 46.66
C SER A 161 -10.22 5.98 46.26
N GLN A 162 -10.67 6.84 47.18
CA GLN A 162 -10.61 8.30 47.05
C GLN A 162 -9.47 8.84 47.94
N GLY A 163 -8.87 9.96 47.54
CA GLY A 163 -7.79 10.62 48.27
C GLY A 163 -6.38 10.20 47.84
N LYS A 164 -5.40 10.53 48.68
CA LYS A 164 -3.97 10.33 48.42
C LYS A 164 -3.57 8.87 48.61
N GLY A 165 -2.75 8.33 47.73
CA GLY A 165 -2.23 6.97 47.86
C GLY A 165 -1.15 6.63 46.84
N LEU A 166 -0.73 5.36 46.86
CA LEU A 166 0.20 4.81 45.88
C LEU A 166 -0.58 4.11 44.78
N ILE A 167 -0.23 4.43 43.53
CA ILE A 167 -0.87 3.85 42.36
C ILE A 167 0.11 3.00 41.54
N ASN A 168 -0.42 2.02 40.82
CA ASN A 168 0.34 1.29 39.82
C ASN A 168 0.73 2.18 38.63
N ALA A 169 2.04 2.37 38.40
CA ALA A 169 2.56 3.19 37.31
C ALA A 169 2.65 2.44 35.96
N GLY A 170 2.25 1.17 35.91
CA GLY A 170 2.20 0.38 34.66
C GLY A 170 3.57 -0.10 34.16
N ILE A 171 4.58 -0.15 35.03
CA ILE A 171 5.90 -0.71 34.73
C ILE A 171 6.19 -1.82 35.73
N TYR A 172 6.57 -2.98 35.23
CA TYR A 172 6.80 -4.18 36.01
C TYR A 172 8.10 -4.85 35.60
N LEU A 173 8.75 -5.55 36.53
CA LEU A 173 9.89 -6.41 36.25
C LEU A 173 9.58 -7.81 36.81
N PHE A 174 9.62 -8.82 35.95
CA PHE A 174 9.23 -10.18 36.29
C PHE A 174 10.33 -11.18 36.02
N LYS A 175 10.38 -12.22 36.85
CA LYS A 175 11.09 -13.47 36.54
C LYS A 175 10.18 -14.39 35.70
N PRO A 176 10.74 -15.23 34.80
CA PRO A 176 9.95 -16.13 33.96
C PRO A 176 8.98 -17.05 34.72
N GLU A 177 9.29 -17.41 35.96
CA GLU A 177 8.45 -18.26 36.83
C GLU A 177 7.04 -17.71 37.11
N ILE A 178 6.79 -16.41 36.90
CA ILE A 178 5.42 -15.88 37.01
C ILE A 178 4.51 -16.41 35.89
N LEU A 179 5.08 -16.78 34.74
CA LEU A 179 4.34 -17.18 33.54
C LEU A 179 3.68 -18.54 33.74
N ASP A 180 4.17 -19.35 34.67
CA ASP A 180 3.61 -20.66 35.01
C ASP A 180 2.25 -20.55 35.72
N GLN A 181 1.96 -19.39 36.32
CA GLN A 181 0.67 -19.11 36.98
C GLN A 181 -0.38 -18.55 36.01
N ILE A 182 -0.01 -18.25 34.76
CA ILE A 182 -0.92 -17.69 33.76
C ILE A 182 -1.30 -18.80 32.76
N PRO A 183 -2.58 -19.18 32.66
CA PRO A 183 -3.01 -20.22 31.74
C PRO A 183 -2.84 -19.78 30.27
N GLU A 184 -2.46 -20.72 29.40
CA GLU A 184 -2.30 -20.46 27.97
C GLU A 184 -3.62 -20.12 27.29
N SER A 185 -3.55 -19.32 26.23
CA SER A 185 -4.68 -18.97 25.34
C SER A 185 -5.94 -18.47 26.06
N THR A 186 -5.77 -17.85 27.23
CA THR A 186 -6.88 -17.40 28.07
C THR A 186 -6.90 -15.88 28.16
N LYS A 187 -8.09 -15.29 28.07
CA LYS A 187 -8.30 -13.87 28.32
C LYS A 187 -8.19 -13.58 29.82
N ILE A 188 -7.11 -12.95 30.26
CA ILE A 188 -6.79 -12.73 31.68
C ILE A 188 -6.04 -11.41 31.89
N SER A 189 -6.44 -10.63 32.90
CA SER A 189 -5.80 -9.35 33.24
C SER A 189 -4.77 -9.53 34.35
N LEU A 190 -3.64 -8.82 34.24
CA LEU A 190 -2.64 -8.73 35.29
C LEU A 190 -3.25 -8.17 36.57
N GLU A 191 -3.99 -7.06 36.45
CA GLU A 191 -4.57 -6.30 37.54
C GLU A 191 -5.68 -7.08 38.28
N LYS A 192 -6.53 -7.79 37.54
CA LYS A 192 -7.69 -8.50 38.10
C LYS A 192 -7.39 -9.89 38.62
N SER A 193 -6.34 -10.53 38.10
CA SER A 193 -6.13 -11.96 38.34
C SER A 193 -4.71 -12.29 38.76
N VAL A 194 -3.68 -11.74 38.10
CA VAL A 194 -2.29 -12.12 38.38
C VAL A 194 -1.74 -11.42 39.64
N PHE A 195 -1.89 -10.10 39.75
CA PHE A 195 -1.41 -9.34 40.91
C PHE A 195 -2.05 -9.77 42.22
N PRO A 196 -3.38 -9.97 42.34
CA PRO A 196 -3.98 -10.47 43.57
C PRO A 196 -3.36 -11.80 44.05
N ASN A 197 -3.04 -12.71 43.13
CA ASN A 197 -2.38 -13.98 43.46
C ASN A 197 -0.92 -13.77 43.91
N LEU A 198 -0.15 -12.93 43.21
CA LEU A 198 1.23 -12.62 43.60
C LEU A 198 1.29 -11.89 44.96
N VAL A 199 0.32 -11.02 45.26
CA VAL A 199 0.21 -10.32 46.55
C VAL A 199 -0.10 -11.32 47.65
N LYS A 200 -1.09 -12.21 47.45
CA LYS A 200 -1.44 -13.27 48.41
C LYS A 200 -0.24 -14.17 48.74
N ASP A 201 0.56 -14.49 47.73
CA ASP A 201 1.76 -15.34 47.86
C ASP A 201 3.01 -14.57 48.34
N LYS A 202 2.92 -13.25 48.57
CA LYS A 202 4.05 -12.38 48.93
C LYS A 202 5.19 -12.41 47.90
N LYS A 203 4.83 -12.50 46.61
CA LYS A 203 5.74 -12.64 45.47
C LYS A 203 5.95 -11.35 44.67
N ILE A 204 5.43 -10.21 45.13
CA ILE A 204 5.58 -8.93 44.43
C ILE A 204 5.94 -7.78 45.38
N SER A 205 6.94 -6.99 44.96
CA SER A 205 7.43 -5.81 45.68
C SER A 205 7.11 -4.51 44.94
N GLY A 206 7.02 -3.39 45.66
CA GLY A 206 6.72 -2.07 45.11
C GLY A 206 7.91 -1.12 45.20
N PHE A 207 8.25 -0.47 44.10
CA PHE A 207 9.26 0.58 44.02
C PHE A 207 8.59 1.93 43.86
N VAL A 208 8.69 2.80 44.88
CA VAL A 208 8.06 4.12 44.85
C VAL A 208 8.92 5.09 44.05
N HIS A 209 8.35 5.64 42.99
CA HIS A 209 8.91 6.68 42.14
C HIS A 209 8.24 8.02 42.48
N ASP A 210 9.05 9.08 42.57
CA ASP A 210 8.61 10.44 42.92
C ASP A 210 8.78 11.43 41.74
N GLY A 211 8.98 10.90 40.53
CA GLY A 211 9.06 11.71 39.31
C GLY A 211 7.72 11.81 38.60
N TYR A 212 7.78 11.99 37.29
CA TYR A 212 6.61 12.18 36.45
C TYR A 212 5.92 10.85 36.13
N PHE A 213 4.59 10.91 36.12
CA PHE A 213 3.72 9.86 35.66
C PHE A 213 2.49 10.47 34.97
N MET A 214 2.07 9.85 33.86
CA MET A 214 0.81 10.18 33.19
C MET A 214 0.29 8.97 32.42
N ASP A 215 -1.03 8.76 32.42
CA ASP A 215 -1.70 7.85 31.49
C ASP A 215 -2.34 8.64 30.35
N ILE A 216 -2.22 8.19 29.10
CA ILE A 216 -2.88 8.81 27.95
C ILE A 216 -4.27 8.20 27.71
N GLY A 217 -4.93 7.69 28.76
CA GLY A 217 -6.19 6.96 28.69
C GLY A 217 -7.40 7.76 28.29
N ARG A 218 -7.35 9.08 28.46
CA ARG A 218 -8.48 9.98 28.28
C ARG A 218 -8.04 11.22 27.50
N PRO A 219 -8.98 11.93 26.85
CA PRO A 219 -8.71 13.21 26.20
C PRO A 219 -7.94 14.19 27.08
N GLU A 220 -8.37 14.37 28.33
CA GLU A 220 -7.81 15.38 29.24
C GLU A 220 -6.36 15.06 29.59
N THR A 221 -6.07 13.80 29.92
CA THR A 221 -4.72 13.35 30.29
C THR A 221 -3.80 13.26 29.07
N TYR A 222 -4.33 12.97 27.87
CA TYR A 222 -3.58 13.05 26.63
C TYR A 222 -3.15 14.49 26.30
N PHE A 223 -4.06 15.46 26.40
CA PHE A 223 -3.72 16.88 26.19
C PHE A 223 -2.78 17.41 27.28
N GLN A 224 -2.96 16.98 28.53
CA GLN A 224 -2.03 17.30 29.61
C GLN A 224 -0.63 16.73 29.32
N PHE A 225 -0.53 15.47 28.90
CA PHE A 225 0.76 14.87 28.51
C PHE A 225 1.40 15.63 27.34
N LYS A 226 0.63 16.01 26.31
CA LYS A 226 1.13 16.88 25.23
C LYS A 226 1.71 18.17 25.81
N LYS A 227 0.97 18.87 26.67
CA LYS A 227 1.40 20.13 27.28
C LYS A 227 2.68 19.95 28.11
N ASP A 228 2.72 18.96 29.00
CA ASP A 228 3.87 18.70 29.85
C ASP A 228 5.11 18.36 29.02
N PHE A 229 4.94 17.58 27.94
CA PHE A 229 6.01 17.26 27.01
C PHE A 229 6.49 18.50 26.25
N LEU A 230 5.58 19.36 25.80
CA LEU A 230 5.91 20.64 25.17
C LEU A 230 6.70 21.55 26.11
N GLU A 231 6.33 21.62 27.40
CA GLU A 231 7.06 22.41 28.40
C GLU A 231 8.47 21.87 28.63
N ARG A 232 8.67 20.54 28.59
CA ARG A 232 10.01 19.93 28.68
C ARG A 232 10.92 20.35 27.52
N LEU A 233 10.35 20.58 26.33
CA LEU A 233 11.10 21.03 25.15
C LEU A 233 11.45 22.53 25.20
N GLN A 234 10.97 23.29 26.19
CA GLN A 234 11.27 24.71 26.34
C GLN A 234 12.43 24.94 27.29
N SER A 235 13.25 25.95 27.02
CA SER A 235 14.40 26.31 27.86
C SER A 235 14.79 27.78 27.72
N SER A 236 15.43 28.34 28.75
CA SER A 236 15.86 29.75 28.74
C SER A 236 17.06 29.97 27.83
N THR A 237 17.11 31.11 27.16
CA THR A 237 18.28 31.55 26.38
C THR A 237 19.54 31.77 27.21
N ASP A 238 19.43 31.92 28.53
CA ASP A 238 20.57 32.13 29.43
C ASP A 238 21.38 30.85 29.74
N LEU A 239 20.91 29.69 29.27
CA LEU A 239 21.64 28.44 29.41
C LEU A 239 22.98 28.47 28.66
N GLU A 240 23.98 27.80 29.21
CA GLU A 240 25.19 27.45 28.46
C GLU A 240 24.87 26.36 27.43
N LEU A 241 25.54 26.38 26.28
CA LEU A 241 25.34 25.42 25.19
C LEU A 241 25.56 23.98 25.65
N ARG A 242 26.55 23.75 26.52
CA ARG A 242 26.82 22.44 27.15
C ARG A 242 25.63 21.93 27.97
N GLU A 243 24.98 22.79 28.74
CA GLU A 243 23.85 22.41 29.56
C GLU A 243 22.60 22.17 28.71
N ALA A 244 22.39 22.97 27.65
CA ALA A 244 21.32 22.72 26.68
C ALA A 244 21.49 21.36 25.97
N LEU A 245 22.72 21.00 25.57
CA LEU A 245 23.03 19.68 25.02
C LEU A 245 22.74 18.54 26.00
N ARG A 246 23.11 18.72 27.28
CA ARG A 246 22.80 17.73 28.33
C ARG A 246 21.28 17.56 28.46
N ARG A 247 20.52 18.65 28.48
CA ARG A 247 19.04 18.58 28.53
C ARG A 247 18.45 17.85 27.32
N MET A 248 18.91 18.18 26.10
CA MET A 248 18.50 17.48 24.87
C MET A 248 18.76 15.98 24.97
N TYR A 249 19.96 15.59 25.43
CA TYR A 249 20.34 14.20 25.64
C TYR A 249 19.47 13.51 26.71
N ASP A 250 19.30 14.14 27.87
CA ASP A 250 18.56 13.59 29.00
C ASP A 250 17.06 13.46 28.68
N GLN A 251 16.49 14.38 27.91
CA GLN A 251 15.11 14.32 27.47
C GLN A 251 14.91 13.40 26.27
N GLY A 252 16.00 12.96 25.62
CA GLY A 252 15.94 12.25 24.36
C GLY A 252 15.21 13.08 23.30
N SER A 253 15.49 14.38 23.24
CA SER A 253 14.96 15.31 22.25
C SER A 253 16.09 15.80 21.34
N ASP A 254 15.78 15.92 20.06
CA ASP A 254 16.72 16.42 19.06
C ASP A 254 16.54 17.95 18.86
N ILE A 255 15.67 18.58 19.68
CA ILE A 255 15.31 20.00 19.66
C ILE A 255 15.06 20.58 21.06
N LEU A 256 15.39 21.86 21.24
CA LEU A 256 14.90 22.72 22.31
C LEU A 256 14.39 24.06 21.73
N PHE A 257 13.26 24.53 22.26
CA PHE A 257 12.70 25.84 21.97
C PHE A 257 13.14 26.84 23.03
N MET A 258 13.84 27.88 22.58
CA MET A 258 14.33 28.92 23.46
C MET A 258 13.24 29.93 23.73
N VAL A 259 13.01 30.24 25.00
CA VAL A 259 11.97 31.16 25.46
C VAL A 259 12.52 32.21 26.43
N ASP A 260 11.83 33.34 26.53
CA ASP A 260 12.10 34.37 27.54
C ASP A 260 11.47 34.03 28.91
N SER A 261 11.58 34.97 29.87
CA SER A 261 10.99 34.84 31.21
C SER A 261 9.45 34.76 31.20
N ASP A 262 8.80 35.25 30.14
CA ASP A 262 7.35 35.23 29.94
C ASP A 262 6.89 34.04 29.06
N LYS A 263 7.79 33.08 28.80
CA LYS A 263 7.62 31.91 27.90
C LYS A 263 7.38 32.27 26.43
N LYS A 264 7.73 33.47 25.98
CA LYS A 264 7.66 33.83 24.55
C LYS A 264 8.78 33.17 23.78
N PHE A 265 8.47 32.68 22.59
CA PHE A 265 9.42 32.02 21.72
C PHE A 265 10.47 33.00 21.17
N LEU A 266 11.75 32.68 21.36
CA LEU A 266 12.90 33.50 20.91
C LEU A 266 13.74 32.84 19.81
N GLY A 267 13.70 31.52 19.70
CA GLY A 267 14.54 30.79 18.74
C GLY A 267 14.61 29.30 18.99
N LEU A 268 15.29 28.56 18.12
CA LEU A 268 15.42 27.11 18.23
C LEU A 268 16.87 26.66 18.31
N LEU A 269 17.09 25.58 19.05
CA LEU A 269 18.35 24.85 19.12
C LEU A 269 18.12 23.39 18.73
N THR A 270 18.87 22.89 17.74
CA THR A 270 18.81 21.49 17.29
C THR A 270 20.21 20.93 17.14
N ASP A 271 20.36 19.60 17.13
CA ASP A 271 21.66 18.94 16.91
C ASP A 271 22.36 19.45 15.64
N GLY A 272 21.61 19.67 14.56
CA GLY A 272 22.15 20.19 13.31
C GLY A 272 22.69 21.61 13.42
N VAL A 273 22.00 22.47 14.17
CA VAL A 273 22.42 23.85 14.44
C VAL A 273 23.69 23.87 15.29
N ILE A 274 23.71 23.08 16.37
CA ILE A 274 24.86 22.96 17.25
C ILE A 274 26.07 22.42 16.48
N LYS A 275 25.88 21.34 15.71
CA LYS A 275 26.94 20.76 14.88
C LYS A 275 27.51 21.78 13.89
N ARG A 276 26.65 22.58 13.24
CA ARG A 276 27.09 23.63 12.31
C ARG A 276 27.87 24.73 13.02
N TYR A 277 27.41 25.16 14.20
CA TYR A 277 28.10 26.16 15.03
C TYR A 277 29.50 25.70 15.43
N LEU A 278 29.63 24.45 15.88
CA LEU A 278 30.92 23.87 16.25
C LEU A 278 31.86 23.69 15.06
N ILE A 279 31.36 23.25 13.90
CA ILE A 279 32.16 23.13 12.66
C ILE A 279 32.74 24.49 12.24
N ASN A 280 32.05 25.58 12.53
CA ASN A 280 32.49 26.94 12.23
C ASN A 280 33.38 27.55 13.34
N GLY A 281 33.87 26.75 14.29
CA GLY A 281 34.82 27.18 15.33
C GLY A 281 34.21 27.63 16.66
N GLY A 282 32.92 27.35 16.89
CA GLY A 282 32.25 27.65 18.16
C GLY A 282 32.70 26.76 19.34
N ASP A 283 32.55 27.26 20.58
CA ASP A 283 32.84 26.54 21.84
C ASP A 283 31.54 26.09 22.55
N PHE A 284 31.62 25.05 23.38
CA PHE A 284 30.53 24.53 24.21
C PHE A 284 30.22 25.39 25.44
N ASN A 285 31.15 26.25 25.88
CA ASN A 285 31.00 27.06 27.09
C ASN A 285 30.45 28.48 26.80
N VAL A 286 29.73 28.65 25.70
CA VAL A 286 29.04 29.89 25.33
C VAL A 286 27.58 29.85 25.74
N LYS A 287 26.89 31.00 25.74
CA LYS A 287 25.44 31.04 25.90
C LYS A 287 24.74 30.45 24.67
N VAL A 288 23.58 29.83 24.88
CA VAL A 288 22.74 29.30 23.78
C VAL A 288 22.37 30.41 22.80
N THR A 289 22.24 31.65 23.25
CA THR A 289 22.05 32.81 22.38
C THR A 289 23.09 32.90 21.25
N ASP A 290 24.30 32.40 21.42
CA ASP A 290 25.34 32.55 20.39
C ASP A 290 25.28 31.43 19.34
N ALA A 291 24.62 30.31 19.66
CA ALA A 291 24.54 29.13 18.82
C ALA A 291 23.15 28.88 18.21
N MET A 292 22.08 29.45 18.78
CA MET A 292 20.69 29.21 18.32
C MET A 292 20.34 29.97 17.03
N ILE A 293 19.27 29.52 16.34
CA ILE A 293 18.67 30.31 15.25
C ILE A 293 17.73 31.36 15.86
N LYS A 294 17.95 32.64 15.55
CA LYS A 294 17.28 33.82 16.14
C LYS A 294 16.15 34.41 15.29
N GLU A 295 15.57 33.65 14.37
CA GLU A 295 14.54 34.15 13.43
C GLU A 295 13.15 33.58 13.76
N PRO A 296 12.49 34.00 14.86
CA PRO A 296 11.23 33.41 15.29
C PRO A 296 10.13 33.48 14.23
N ASP A 297 10.09 34.54 13.40
CA ASP A 297 9.09 34.74 12.35
C ASP A 297 9.19 33.71 11.19
N ASN A 298 10.38 33.15 10.95
CA ASN A 298 10.59 32.09 9.95
C ASN A 298 10.54 30.69 10.56
N LEU A 299 10.51 30.60 11.89
CA LEU A 299 10.62 29.36 12.64
C LEU A 299 9.33 28.97 13.34
N ALA A 300 8.36 29.88 13.45
CA ALA A 300 7.11 29.67 14.16
C ALA A 300 5.97 30.42 13.47
N ILE A 301 4.73 30.03 13.75
CA ILE A 301 3.54 30.63 13.16
C ILE A 301 2.52 31.01 14.23
N ILE A 302 1.96 32.22 14.16
CA ILE A 302 0.82 32.64 14.98
C ILE A 302 -0.44 32.38 14.15
N THR A 303 -1.10 31.24 14.37
CA THR A 303 -2.36 30.89 13.69
C THR A 303 -3.04 29.70 14.37
N ASP A 304 -4.37 29.70 14.37
CA ASP A 304 -5.17 28.50 14.65
C ASP A 304 -5.64 27.80 13.37
N SER A 305 -5.34 28.37 12.20
CA SER A 305 -5.68 27.79 10.89
C SER A 305 -4.73 26.67 10.48
N GLU A 306 -5.25 25.45 10.44
CA GLU A 306 -4.54 24.25 9.95
C GLU A 306 -4.04 24.39 8.50
N GLU A 307 -4.75 25.11 7.64
CA GLU A 307 -4.34 25.32 6.25
C GLU A 307 -3.03 26.14 6.17
N LYS A 308 -2.88 27.15 7.03
CA LYS A 308 -1.67 27.97 7.09
C LYS A 308 -0.48 27.21 7.70
N ILE A 309 -0.75 26.36 8.69
CA ILE A 309 0.24 25.46 9.31
C ILE A 309 0.80 24.50 8.26
N LYS A 310 -0.08 23.81 7.51
CA LYS A 310 0.28 22.89 6.43
C LYS A 310 1.16 23.55 5.37
N LYS A 311 0.80 24.76 4.94
CA LYS A 311 1.58 25.54 3.97
C LYS A 311 3.01 25.79 4.45
N HIS A 312 3.20 26.22 5.69
CA HIS A 312 4.54 26.49 6.24
C HIS A 312 5.38 25.22 6.41
N LEU A 313 4.77 24.08 6.73
CA LEU A 313 5.47 22.79 6.78
C LEU A 313 5.92 22.31 5.38
N GLN A 314 5.16 22.63 4.33
CA GLN A 314 5.51 22.32 2.94
C GLN A 314 6.71 23.14 2.44
N GLU A 315 6.90 24.35 2.96
CA GLU A 315 7.99 25.27 2.60
C GLU A 315 9.38 24.82 3.11
N GLY A 316 9.46 23.67 3.80
CA GLY A 316 10.73 22.99 4.05
C GLY A 316 11.05 22.75 5.53
N VAL A 317 10.30 23.37 6.44
CA VAL A 317 10.56 23.32 7.88
C VAL A 317 10.18 21.95 8.43
N LYS A 318 11.11 21.24 9.09
CA LYS A 318 10.84 19.91 9.66
C LYS A 318 9.86 19.96 10.84
N GLN A 319 9.81 21.08 11.55
CA GLN A 319 9.09 21.25 12.82
C GLN A 319 8.66 22.71 12.93
N LEU A 320 7.40 22.97 13.20
CA LEU A 320 6.78 24.29 13.23
C LEU A 320 6.07 24.51 14.57
N PRO A 321 6.70 25.24 15.51
CA PRO A 321 6.02 25.85 16.63
C PRO A 321 4.82 26.70 16.20
N VAL A 322 3.68 26.42 16.80
CA VAL A 322 2.44 27.21 16.68
C VAL A 322 2.34 28.06 17.93
N LEU A 323 2.34 29.37 17.74
CA LEU A 323 2.31 30.36 18.80
C LEU A 323 0.90 30.88 19.04
N ASP A 324 0.58 31.19 20.30
CA ASP A 324 -0.61 31.96 20.65
C ASP A 324 -0.46 33.45 20.26
N GLU A 325 -1.53 34.23 20.43
CA GLU A 325 -1.53 35.68 20.15
C GLU A 325 -0.50 36.47 20.98
N ASN A 326 0.01 35.89 22.08
CA ASN A 326 1.02 36.49 22.94
C ASN A 326 2.46 36.05 22.58
N GLY A 327 2.64 35.23 21.54
CA GLY A 327 3.93 34.73 21.08
C GLY A 327 4.47 33.54 21.88
N ARG A 328 3.63 32.84 22.66
CA ARG A 328 4.01 31.65 23.44
C ARG A 328 3.72 30.38 22.65
N ILE A 329 4.55 29.35 22.81
CA ILE A 329 4.34 28.06 22.13
C ILE A 329 3.11 27.39 22.71
N HIS A 330 2.09 27.24 21.87
CA HIS A 330 0.85 26.54 22.19
C HIS A 330 0.86 25.10 21.65
N ASP A 331 1.46 24.86 20.48
CA ASP A 331 1.60 23.52 19.90
C ASP A 331 2.87 23.43 19.03
N ILE A 332 3.25 22.22 18.60
CA ILE A 332 4.33 22.02 17.63
C ILE A 332 3.87 21.01 16.58
N ARG A 333 3.99 21.38 15.32
CA ARG A 333 3.62 20.54 14.18
C ARG A 333 4.87 20.01 13.51
N PHE A 334 4.94 18.71 13.23
CA PHE A 334 6.12 18.11 12.60
C PHE A 334 5.80 17.73 11.15
N ARG A 335 6.72 18.01 10.23
CA ARG A 335 6.55 17.74 8.80
C ARG A 335 6.34 16.25 8.50
N THR A 336 6.90 15.38 9.34
CA THR A 336 6.69 13.92 9.28
C THR A 336 5.28 13.48 9.70
N GLU A 337 4.48 14.38 10.29
CA GLU A 337 3.13 14.09 10.79
C GLU A 337 2.01 14.51 9.82
N GLU A 338 2.16 15.61 9.07
CA GLU A 338 1.09 16.06 8.14
C GLU A 338 1.30 15.61 6.69
N LEU A 339 2.51 15.19 6.31
CA LEU A 339 2.75 14.56 4.99
C LEU A 339 2.24 13.11 4.92
N LYS A 340 1.71 12.55 6.01
CA LYS A 340 0.92 11.30 5.95
C LYS A 340 -0.54 11.53 5.55
N GLU A 341 -0.99 12.78 5.58
CA GLU A 341 -2.20 13.29 4.93
C GLU A 341 -1.83 14.17 3.72
N GLU A 342 -0.66 14.00 3.11
CA GLU A 342 -0.68 14.20 1.66
C GLU A 342 -1.59 13.10 1.12
N GLU A 343 -2.67 13.51 0.47
CA GLU A 343 -3.14 12.81 -0.70
C GLU A 343 -1.91 12.47 -1.53
N TYR A 344 -1.34 11.28 -1.28
CA TYR A 344 -0.37 10.71 -2.19
C TYR A 344 -0.98 10.88 -3.57
N PRO A 345 -0.25 11.47 -4.54
CA PRO A 345 -0.83 11.86 -5.82
C PRO A 345 -1.61 10.66 -6.34
N THR A 346 -2.93 10.76 -6.22
CA THR A 346 -3.78 9.62 -6.50
C THR A 346 -3.89 9.63 -7.99
N ILE A 347 -3.11 8.80 -8.66
CA ILE A 347 -3.14 8.79 -10.11
C ILE A 347 -4.21 7.81 -10.51
N ARG A 348 -5.21 8.33 -11.19
CA ARG A 348 -6.28 7.52 -11.77
C ARG A 348 -6.03 7.42 -13.25
N GLY A 349 -6.36 6.27 -13.80
CA GLY A 349 -6.28 6.04 -15.22
C GLY A 349 -7.39 5.15 -15.70
N LYS A 350 -7.78 5.36 -16.97
CA LYS A 350 -8.66 4.46 -17.70
C LYS A 350 -8.09 4.19 -19.08
N THR A 351 -8.37 3.01 -19.59
CA THR A 351 -7.99 2.62 -20.94
C THR A 351 -9.04 1.68 -21.51
N PRO A 352 -9.47 1.88 -22.77
CA PRO A 352 -10.47 1.02 -23.35
C PRO A 352 -9.89 -0.33 -23.76
N LEU A 353 -10.70 -1.37 -23.66
CA LEU A 353 -10.45 -2.69 -24.22
C LEU A 353 -10.58 -2.65 -25.74
N ARG A 354 -10.14 -3.72 -26.40
CA ARG A 354 -10.00 -3.73 -27.86
C ARG A 354 -10.48 -5.03 -28.51
N ILE A 355 -10.93 -4.90 -29.74
CA ILE A 355 -11.22 -6.00 -30.66
C ILE A 355 -10.12 -6.02 -31.73
N SER A 356 -9.38 -7.13 -31.81
CA SER A 356 -8.55 -7.42 -32.99
C SER A 356 -9.49 -7.80 -34.14
N PHE A 357 -9.89 -6.81 -34.93
CA PHE A 357 -10.95 -6.93 -35.93
C PHE A 357 -10.51 -7.84 -37.09
N ALA A 358 -9.39 -7.52 -37.74
CA ALA A 358 -8.84 -8.32 -38.85
C ALA A 358 -7.30 -8.41 -38.77
N GLY A 359 -6.72 -9.45 -39.38
CA GLY A 359 -5.26 -9.59 -39.51
C GLY A 359 -4.51 -10.18 -38.32
N GLY A 360 -5.16 -10.36 -37.16
CA GLY A 360 -4.48 -10.82 -35.94
C GLY A 360 -3.73 -12.15 -36.11
N GLY A 361 -2.50 -12.21 -35.60
CA GLY A 361 -1.53 -13.30 -35.84
C GLY A 361 -0.45 -12.91 -36.84
N THR A 362 -0.71 -11.95 -37.73
CA THR A 362 0.31 -11.41 -38.65
C THR A 362 1.25 -10.41 -37.96
N ASP A 363 0.91 -9.97 -36.74
CA ASP A 363 1.69 -9.11 -35.85
C ASP A 363 2.72 -9.88 -35.01
N MET A 364 2.94 -11.16 -35.32
CA MET A 364 3.94 -11.98 -34.66
C MET A 364 5.32 -11.83 -35.33
N PRO A 365 6.43 -11.68 -34.57
CA PRO A 365 7.77 -11.41 -35.11
C PRO A 365 8.20 -12.36 -36.22
N TYR A 366 8.00 -13.67 -36.04
CA TYR A 366 8.37 -14.68 -37.03
C TYR A 366 7.65 -14.56 -38.38
N PHE A 367 6.57 -13.78 -38.48
CA PHE A 367 5.86 -13.51 -39.73
C PHE A 367 6.18 -12.12 -40.26
N PHE A 368 6.02 -11.07 -39.45
CA PHE A 368 6.14 -9.71 -39.95
C PHE A 368 7.57 -9.31 -40.31
N GLU A 369 8.59 -9.92 -39.69
CA GLU A 369 9.99 -9.60 -40.01
C GLU A 369 10.34 -9.94 -41.46
N GLU A 370 9.73 -11.01 -41.99
CA GLU A 370 10.02 -11.52 -43.35
C GLU A 370 8.96 -11.09 -44.38
N TYR A 371 7.68 -11.07 -43.99
CA TYR A 371 6.56 -10.86 -44.93
C TYR A 371 5.80 -9.56 -44.72
N GLY A 372 6.10 -8.82 -43.65
CA GLY A 372 5.31 -7.70 -43.15
C GLY A 372 3.95 -8.14 -42.59
N GLY A 373 3.55 -7.57 -41.47
CA GLY A 373 2.26 -7.81 -40.81
C GLY A 373 1.26 -6.68 -41.10
N ALA A 374 -0.03 -6.98 -41.00
CA ALA A 374 -1.06 -5.96 -41.13
C ALA A 374 -2.32 -6.32 -40.34
N VAL A 375 -2.78 -5.41 -39.49
CA VAL A 375 -3.93 -5.62 -38.61
C VAL A 375 -4.86 -4.42 -38.60
N ILE A 376 -6.16 -4.72 -38.45
CA ILE A 376 -7.18 -3.74 -38.07
C ILE A 376 -7.56 -4.01 -36.63
N SER A 377 -7.37 -3.01 -35.76
CA SER A 377 -7.80 -3.04 -34.37
C SER A 377 -8.78 -1.91 -34.10
N THR A 378 -9.72 -2.13 -33.18
CA THR A 378 -10.62 -1.09 -32.70
C THR A 378 -10.81 -1.18 -31.19
N THR A 379 -10.90 -0.03 -30.51
CA THR A 379 -11.28 0.01 -29.10
C THR A 379 -12.80 0.06 -28.92
N ILE A 380 -13.26 -0.35 -27.73
CA ILE A 380 -14.67 -0.40 -27.36
C ILE A 380 -14.93 0.28 -26.01
N ASP A 381 -16.18 0.58 -25.71
CA ASP A 381 -16.65 1.26 -24.48
C ASP A 381 -16.62 0.38 -23.22
N LYS A 382 -15.62 -0.49 -23.12
CA LYS A 382 -15.34 -1.34 -21.97
C LYS A 382 -13.93 -1.01 -21.52
N TYR A 383 -13.73 -0.78 -20.23
CA TYR A 383 -12.52 -0.15 -19.74
C TYR A 383 -11.83 -0.98 -18.66
N CYS A 384 -10.51 -0.87 -18.65
CA CYS A 384 -9.69 -1.15 -17.48
C CYS A 384 -9.43 0.18 -16.75
N ARG A 385 -9.55 0.17 -15.42
CA ARG A 385 -9.30 1.32 -14.55
C ARG A 385 -8.28 0.94 -13.49
N ILE A 386 -7.34 1.85 -13.27
CA ILE A 386 -6.33 1.73 -12.23
C ILE A 386 -6.36 3.00 -11.40
N THR A 387 -6.44 2.85 -10.08
CA THR A 387 -6.12 3.92 -9.14
C THR A 387 -4.84 3.53 -8.42
N ALA A 388 -3.81 4.38 -8.49
CA ALA A 388 -2.57 4.18 -7.79
C ALA A 388 -2.36 5.30 -6.77
N LYS A 389 -2.03 4.91 -5.54
CA LYS A 389 -1.60 5.84 -4.50
C LYS A 389 -0.16 5.51 -4.16
N LYS A 390 0.71 6.51 -4.20
CA LYS A 390 2.08 6.39 -3.71
C LYS A 390 2.07 5.99 -2.23
N ARG A 391 3.11 5.30 -1.77
CA ARG A 391 3.34 4.96 -0.36
C ARG A 391 4.74 5.40 0.04
N GLY A 392 4.91 5.66 1.34
CA GLY A 392 6.21 5.96 1.94
C GLY A 392 7.05 4.72 2.30
N ASP A 393 6.52 3.51 2.11
CA ASP A 393 7.22 2.23 2.36
C ASP A 393 7.61 1.53 1.04
N SER A 394 8.29 0.39 1.09
CA SER A 394 8.68 -0.42 -0.07
C SER A 394 7.66 -1.54 -0.37
N LYS A 395 6.36 -1.28 -0.23
CA LYS A 395 5.30 -2.30 -0.43
C LYS A 395 4.45 -2.03 -1.68
N LEU A 396 4.10 -3.09 -2.38
CA LEU A 396 3.11 -3.09 -3.46
C LEU A 396 1.86 -3.79 -2.93
N VAL A 397 0.83 -3.02 -2.60
CA VAL A 397 -0.47 -3.53 -2.15
C VAL A 397 -1.42 -3.49 -3.34
N ILE A 398 -2.09 -4.60 -3.61
CA ILE A 398 -3.00 -4.75 -4.74
C ILE A 398 -4.37 -5.15 -4.22
N ASP A 399 -5.35 -4.28 -4.44
CA ASP A 399 -6.77 -4.56 -4.34
C ASP A 399 -7.33 -4.71 -5.76
N SER A 400 -8.02 -5.80 -6.04
CA SER A 400 -8.55 -6.11 -7.37
C SER A 400 -9.87 -6.83 -7.27
N ASP A 401 -10.77 -6.49 -8.18
CA ASP A 401 -12.01 -7.23 -8.48
C ASP A 401 -11.84 -8.73 -8.78
N MET A 402 -10.61 -9.22 -8.96
CA MET A 402 -10.29 -10.62 -9.25
C MET A 402 -9.97 -11.47 -8.01
N VAL A 403 -9.76 -10.86 -6.84
CA VAL A 403 -9.40 -11.56 -5.60
C VAL A 403 -10.20 -11.02 -4.41
N ASP A 404 -10.59 -11.90 -3.49
CA ASP A 404 -11.42 -11.51 -2.33
C ASP A 404 -10.66 -10.77 -1.23
N LYS A 405 -9.32 -10.75 -1.28
CA LYS A 405 -8.45 -10.13 -0.28
C LYS A 405 -7.29 -9.41 -0.95
N GLU A 406 -6.87 -8.29 -0.34
CA GLU A 406 -5.70 -7.54 -0.77
C GLU A 406 -4.44 -8.43 -0.78
N ALA A 407 -3.67 -8.31 -1.86
CA ALA A 407 -2.37 -8.96 -1.98
C ALA A 407 -1.25 -7.95 -1.67
N VAL A 408 -0.32 -8.33 -0.80
CA VAL A 408 0.78 -7.47 -0.35
C VAL A 408 2.10 -8.08 -0.75
N PHE A 409 2.90 -7.34 -1.52
CA PHE A 409 4.21 -7.76 -1.99
C PHE A 409 5.29 -6.79 -1.52
N ASP A 410 6.50 -7.30 -1.32
CA ASP A 410 7.69 -6.48 -1.09
C ASP A 410 8.30 -6.07 -2.43
N THR A 411 8.43 -4.77 -2.66
CA THR A 411 8.93 -4.24 -3.95
C THR A 411 10.41 -4.55 -4.19
N GLU A 412 11.17 -4.85 -3.14
CA GLU A 412 12.58 -5.27 -3.27
C GLU A 412 12.72 -6.76 -3.62
N LYS A 413 11.64 -7.55 -3.50
CA LYS A 413 11.63 -9.00 -3.70
C LYS A 413 10.40 -9.47 -4.47
N LEU A 414 10.18 -8.89 -5.65
CA LEU A 414 9.10 -9.32 -6.55
C LEU A 414 9.50 -10.61 -7.29
N ILE A 415 8.87 -11.73 -6.91
CA ILE A 415 9.06 -13.06 -7.52
C ILE A 415 7.88 -13.35 -8.47
N TYR A 416 8.19 -13.86 -9.66
CA TYR A 416 7.20 -14.38 -10.61
C TYR A 416 6.96 -15.86 -10.34
N ASP A 417 5.79 -16.19 -9.81
CA ASP A 417 5.39 -17.54 -9.38
C ASP A 417 4.34 -18.18 -10.29
N GLY A 418 4.05 -17.53 -11.43
CA GLY A 418 2.92 -17.88 -12.29
C GLY A 418 1.57 -17.42 -11.73
N GLY A 419 1.59 -16.59 -10.68
CA GLY A 419 0.40 -16.11 -9.99
C GLY A 419 -0.35 -15.00 -10.73
N THR A 420 -1.53 -14.65 -10.20
CA THR A 420 -2.48 -13.69 -10.81
C THR A 420 -1.86 -12.32 -11.10
N PHE A 421 -0.90 -11.86 -10.30
CA PHE A 421 -0.37 -10.49 -10.35
C PHE A 421 1.02 -10.38 -10.99
N ASP A 422 1.53 -11.44 -11.62
CA ASP A 422 2.87 -11.43 -12.21
C ASP A 422 3.07 -10.34 -13.28
N LEU A 423 2.03 -10.01 -14.05
CA LEU A 423 2.07 -8.88 -14.99
C LEU A 423 2.24 -7.54 -14.27
N VAL A 424 1.57 -7.35 -13.12
CA VAL A 424 1.71 -6.14 -12.30
C VAL A 424 3.13 -6.02 -11.77
N LYS A 425 3.66 -7.12 -11.21
CA LYS A 425 5.02 -7.20 -10.66
C LYS A 425 6.07 -6.89 -11.75
N SER A 426 5.89 -7.47 -12.94
CA SER A 426 6.76 -7.29 -14.10
C SER A 426 6.80 -5.83 -14.58
N VAL A 427 5.64 -5.21 -14.77
CA VAL A 427 5.58 -3.78 -15.16
C VAL A 427 6.19 -2.90 -14.06
N TYR A 428 5.94 -3.21 -12.78
CA TYR A 428 6.55 -2.49 -11.66
C TYR A 428 8.08 -2.57 -11.70
N ASN A 429 8.66 -3.75 -11.93
CA ASN A 429 10.10 -3.94 -12.02
C ASN A 429 10.72 -3.18 -13.19
N LEU A 430 10.10 -3.21 -14.38
CA LEU A 430 10.60 -2.52 -15.56
C LEU A 430 10.58 -0.99 -15.42
N VAL A 431 9.50 -0.44 -14.83
CA VAL A 431 9.38 1.00 -14.64
C VAL A 431 10.19 1.48 -13.44
N ASN A 432 10.16 0.72 -12.34
CA ASN A 432 10.75 1.02 -11.04
C ASN A 432 10.46 2.48 -10.58
N PRO A 433 9.29 2.74 -9.99
CA PRO A 433 8.91 4.07 -9.54
C PRO A 433 9.68 4.55 -8.29
N GLY A 434 10.46 3.68 -7.62
CA GLY A 434 11.25 4.03 -6.46
C GLY A 434 10.45 4.28 -5.17
N CYS A 435 9.19 3.82 -5.12
CA CYS A 435 8.31 3.95 -3.96
C CYS A 435 7.28 2.82 -3.93
N GLY A 436 6.82 2.43 -2.75
CA GLY A 436 5.65 1.57 -2.60
C GLY A 436 4.38 2.20 -3.16
N ILE A 437 3.38 1.37 -3.45
CA ILE A 437 2.14 1.77 -4.12
C ILE A 437 0.96 0.93 -3.62
N ASP A 438 -0.16 1.58 -3.33
CA ASP A 438 -1.48 0.94 -3.28
C ASP A 438 -2.13 1.01 -4.66
N LEU A 439 -2.41 -0.15 -5.25
CA LEU A 439 -3.04 -0.31 -6.55
C LEU A 439 -4.45 -0.86 -6.39
N PHE A 440 -5.44 -0.11 -6.85
CA PHE A 440 -6.83 -0.53 -6.94
C PHE A 440 -7.18 -0.78 -8.40
N LEU A 441 -7.48 -2.04 -8.73
CA LEU A 441 -7.70 -2.51 -10.09
C LEU A 441 -9.18 -2.82 -10.28
N ASN A 442 -9.77 -2.27 -11.34
CA ASN A 442 -11.17 -2.49 -11.68
C ASN A 442 -11.32 -2.65 -13.19
N ASN A 443 -11.98 -3.72 -13.63
CA ASN A 443 -12.18 -4.02 -15.04
C ASN A 443 -13.67 -4.23 -15.34
N ASP A 444 -14.17 -3.59 -16.40
CA ASP A 444 -15.55 -3.84 -16.87
C ASP A 444 -15.71 -5.30 -17.34
N ILE A 445 -14.62 -5.94 -17.75
CA ILE A 445 -14.58 -7.33 -18.21
C ILE A 445 -13.36 -8.03 -17.61
N PRO A 446 -13.54 -9.21 -16.97
CA PRO A 446 -12.42 -9.96 -16.40
C PRO A 446 -11.31 -10.29 -17.42
N PRO A 447 -10.04 -10.35 -16.99
CA PRO A 447 -8.93 -10.76 -17.84
C PRO A 447 -9.11 -12.15 -18.44
N GLY A 448 -8.41 -12.43 -19.55
CA GLY A 448 -8.45 -13.77 -20.17
C GLY A 448 -9.69 -14.03 -21.02
N ARG A 449 -10.41 -12.98 -21.47
CA ARG A 449 -11.58 -13.12 -22.37
C ARG A 449 -11.32 -12.74 -23.83
N GLY A 450 -10.08 -12.41 -24.20
CA GLY A 450 -9.69 -12.17 -25.61
C GLY A 450 -9.82 -10.71 -26.09
N LEU A 451 -10.18 -9.78 -25.21
CA LEU A 451 -10.36 -8.35 -25.50
C LEU A 451 -9.11 -7.48 -25.21
N GLY A 452 -7.94 -8.09 -25.07
CA GLY A 452 -6.66 -7.36 -24.95
C GLY A 452 -6.38 -6.81 -23.56
N SER A 453 -7.14 -7.27 -22.56
CA SER A 453 -7.07 -6.79 -21.17
C SER A 453 -5.65 -6.71 -20.60
N SER A 454 -4.80 -7.71 -20.86
CA SER A 454 -3.44 -7.76 -20.30
C SER A 454 -2.54 -6.65 -20.85
N ALA A 455 -2.45 -6.53 -22.18
CA ALA A 455 -1.66 -5.49 -22.82
C ALA A 455 -2.21 -4.09 -22.51
N THR A 456 -3.54 -3.92 -22.55
CA THR A 456 -4.18 -2.65 -22.21
C THR A 456 -3.90 -2.25 -20.76
N PHE A 457 -3.97 -3.21 -19.83
CA PHE A 457 -3.60 -3.01 -18.43
C PHE A 457 -2.12 -2.62 -18.27
N ALA A 458 -1.21 -3.34 -18.93
CA ALA A 458 0.22 -3.08 -18.85
C ALA A 458 0.59 -1.68 -19.36
N VAL A 459 -0.02 -1.24 -20.46
CA VAL A 459 0.13 0.13 -20.99
C VAL A 459 -0.34 1.17 -19.95
N LEU A 460 -1.53 1.00 -19.38
CA LEU A 460 -2.06 1.95 -18.42
C LEU A 460 -1.22 2.00 -17.13
N LEU A 461 -0.83 0.84 -16.61
CA LEU A 461 0.02 0.74 -15.44
C LEU A 461 1.38 1.39 -15.70
N THR A 462 2.02 1.13 -16.84
CA THR A 462 3.28 1.78 -17.23
C THR A 462 3.16 3.29 -17.22
N LYS A 463 2.09 3.83 -17.80
CA LYS A 463 1.82 5.27 -17.85
C LYS A 463 1.64 5.87 -16.43
N ILE A 464 0.93 5.17 -15.55
CA ILE A 464 0.72 5.57 -14.15
C ILE A 464 2.03 5.53 -13.36
N LEU A 465 2.77 4.43 -13.44
CA LEU A 465 4.04 4.26 -12.73
C LEU A 465 5.09 5.25 -13.20
N GLY A 466 5.14 5.54 -14.51
CA GLY A 466 5.98 6.59 -15.07
C GLY A 466 5.67 7.93 -14.43
N LYS A 467 4.39 8.31 -14.36
CA LYS A 467 4.00 9.57 -13.72
C LYS A 467 4.36 9.61 -12.23
N LEU A 468 4.23 8.50 -11.48
CA LEU A 468 4.68 8.42 -10.08
C LEU A 468 6.20 8.54 -9.93
N LYS A 469 6.95 8.05 -10.91
CA LYS A 469 8.42 8.20 -11.02
C LYS A 469 8.84 9.62 -11.41
N GLY A 470 7.92 10.45 -11.91
CA GLY A 470 8.23 11.74 -12.52
C GLY A 470 8.80 11.63 -13.95
N THR A 471 8.49 10.53 -14.65
CA THR A 471 8.89 10.28 -16.04
C THR A 471 7.65 10.18 -16.93
N GLU A 472 7.61 10.95 -18.00
CA GLU A 472 6.57 10.81 -19.03
C GLU A 472 7.12 9.96 -20.18
N PHE A 473 6.56 8.77 -20.36
CA PHE A 473 6.94 7.86 -21.43
C PHE A 473 6.23 8.23 -22.73
N GLY A 474 6.99 8.24 -23.84
CA GLY A 474 6.40 8.35 -25.17
C GLY A 474 5.58 7.11 -25.55
N ASP A 475 4.76 7.22 -26.58
CA ASP A 475 3.89 6.14 -27.04
C ASP A 475 4.68 4.86 -27.38
N GLU A 476 5.84 5.00 -28.00
CA GLU A 476 6.74 3.89 -28.33
C GLU A 476 7.31 3.21 -27.09
N ASP A 477 7.71 3.99 -26.08
CA ASP A 477 8.22 3.45 -24.81
C ASP A 477 7.12 2.71 -24.05
N LEU A 478 5.90 3.26 -24.03
CA LEU A 478 4.74 2.62 -23.41
C LEU A 478 4.45 1.26 -24.05
N ALA A 479 4.46 1.19 -25.38
CA ALA A 479 4.23 -0.05 -26.11
C ALA A 479 5.33 -1.07 -25.84
N GLU A 480 6.59 -0.63 -25.86
CA GLU A 480 7.74 -1.51 -25.71
C GLU A 480 7.89 -2.01 -24.26
N ILE A 481 7.66 -1.17 -23.24
CA ILE A 481 7.67 -1.61 -21.83
C ILE A 481 6.55 -2.62 -21.60
N ALA A 482 5.32 -2.34 -22.07
CA ALA A 482 4.20 -3.27 -21.94
C ALA A 482 4.46 -4.61 -22.67
N TYR A 483 5.08 -4.56 -23.84
CA TYR A 483 5.47 -5.76 -24.59
C TYR A 483 6.59 -6.55 -23.88
N LYS A 484 7.62 -5.89 -23.35
CA LYS A 484 8.69 -6.53 -22.58
C LYS A 484 8.18 -7.16 -21.28
N ALA A 485 7.23 -6.51 -20.62
CA ALA A 485 6.62 -7.01 -19.40
C ALA A 485 5.97 -8.39 -19.59
N GLU A 486 5.35 -8.62 -20.75
CA GLU A 486 4.77 -9.93 -21.09
C GLU A 486 5.82 -10.90 -21.66
N THR A 487 6.65 -10.45 -22.60
CA THR A 487 7.50 -11.33 -23.40
C THR A 487 8.83 -11.69 -22.77
N GLN A 488 9.50 -10.75 -22.10
CA GLN A 488 10.84 -10.96 -21.52
C GLN A 488 10.74 -11.46 -20.08
N GLU A 489 9.96 -10.77 -19.25
CA GLU A 489 9.86 -11.09 -17.82
C GLU A 489 9.04 -12.36 -17.56
N LEU A 490 7.93 -12.54 -18.31
CA LEU A 490 7.00 -13.66 -18.09
C LEU A 490 7.09 -14.76 -19.15
N ALA A 491 7.97 -14.59 -20.15
CA ALA A 491 8.14 -15.53 -21.26
C ALA A 491 6.83 -15.87 -22.01
N ILE A 492 5.88 -14.94 -22.03
CA ILE A 492 4.59 -15.08 -22.72
C ILE A 492 4.80 -14.65 -24.18
N LYS A 493 4.59 -15.56 -25.14
CA LYS A 493 4.79 -15.27 -26.56
C LYS A 493 3.56 -14.58 -27.15
N GLY A 494 3.58 -13.25 -27.24
CA GLY A 494 2.52 -12.42 -27.81
C GLY A 494 2.93 -11.66 -29.08
N GLY A 495 1.93 -11.10 -29.76
CA GLY A 495 2.13 -10.10 -30.82
C GLY A 495 2.15 -8.68 -30.25
N LYS A 496 2.38 -7.68 -31.11
CA LYS A 496 2.52 -6.28 -30.67
C LYS A 496 1.25 -5.42 -30.82
N GLN A 497 0.19 -5.92 -31.46
CA GLN A 497 -0.96 -5.07 -31.83
C GLN A 497 -1.74 -4.51 -30.63
N ASP A 498 -1.77 -5.25 -29.53
CA ASP A 498 -2.68 -4.96 -28.42
C ASP A 498 -2.24 -3.71 -27.64
N GLN A 499 -0.93 -3.54 -27.47
CA GLN A 499 -0.32 -2.40 -26.80
C GLN A 499 -0.63 -1.12 -27.59
N TYR A 500 -0.43 -1.13 -28.92
CA TYR A 500 -0.74 0.03 -29.76
C TYR A 500 -2.24 0.36 -29.80
N ALA A 501 -3.11 -0.66 -29.80
CA ALA A 501 -4.55 -0.42 -29.76
C ALA A 501 -4.96 0.37 -28.49
N ALA A 502 -4.37 0.05 -27.34
CA ALA A 502 -4.62 0.75 -26.08
C ALA A 502 -4.10 2.20 -26.08
N ILE A 503 -2.93 2.44 -26.67
CA ILE A 503 -2.27 3.75 -26.68
C ILE A 503 -3.00 4.74 -27.59
N PHE A 504 -3.50 4.29 -28.74
CA PHE A 504 -3.99 5.22 -29.77
C PHE A 504 -5.52 5.27 -29.94
N GLY A 505 -6.26 4.26 -29.46
CA GLY A 505 -7.73 4.26 -29.50
C GLY A 505 -8.35 4.20 -30.90
N GLY A 506 -9.66 3.95 -30.97
CA GLY A 506 -10.44 3.95 -32.22
C GLY A 506 -10.01 2.88 -33.23
N PHE A 507 -10.50 3.01 -34.46
CA PHE A 507 -10.09 2.13 -35.55
C PHE A 507 -8.69 2.49 -36.08
N LYS A 508 -7.79 1.51 -36.01
CA LYS A 508 -6.40 1.65 -36.46
C LYS A 508 -6.04 0.57 -37.47
N TRP A 509 -5.33 1.01 -38.50
CA TRP A 509 -4.59 0.15 -39.41
C TRP A 509 -3.12 0.19 -38.99
N ILE A 510 -2.57 -0.97 -38.64
CA ILE A 510 -1.20 -1.10 -38.15
C ILE A 510 -0.45 -2.03 -39.09
N GLU A 511 0.63 -1.50 -39.67
CA GLU A 511 1.57 -2.25 -40.49
C GLU A 511 2.81 -2.56 -39.66
N PHE A 512 3.27 -3.81 -39.72
CA PHE A 512 4.51 -4.26 -39.09
C PHE A 512 5.51 -4.62 -40.18
N GLY A 513 6.75 -4.19 -40.06
CA GLY A 513 7.82 -4.41 -41.02
C GLY A 513 9.12 -4.89 -40.36
N ASN A 514 10.16 -5.07 -41.17
CA ASN A 514 11.44 -5.59 -40.71
C ASN A 514 12.14 -4.64 -39.72
N GLY A 515 12.82 -5.21 -38.72
CA GLY A 515 13.57 -4.48 -37.70
C GLY A 515 12.68 -3.70 -36.73
N ASP A 516 11.50 -4.24 -36.41
CA ASP A 516 10.49 -3.62 -35.52
C ASP A 516 9.94 -2.27 -36.02
N LYS A 517 10.07 -2.01 -37.32
CA LYS A 517 9.44 -0.86 -37.97
C LYS A 517 7.93 -1.07 -37.96
N LYS A 518 7.17 -0.07 -37.53
CA LYS A 518 5.72 -0.05 -37.67
C LYS A 518 5.23 1.28 -38.20
N ILE A 519 4.10 1.22 -38.90
CA ILE A 519 3.41 2.41 -39.37
C ILE A 519 1.95 2.27 -38.96
N MET A 520 1.44 3.31 -38.30
CA MET A 520 0.07 3.32 -37.81
C MET A 520 -0.73 4.42 -38.48
N HIS A 521 -1.85 4.02 -39.06
CA HIS A 521 -2.78 4.89 -39.75
C HIS A 521 -4.13 4.87 -39.04
N PRO A 522 -4.67 6.04 -38.63
CA PRO A 522 -6.06 6.10 -38.21
C PRO A 522 -6.97 5.80 -39.39
N LEU A 523 -7.87 4.83 -39.23
CA LEU A 523 -8.89 4.54 -40.23
C LEU A 523 -10.07 5.48 -40.04
N ARG A 524 -10.16 6.50 -40.89
CA ARG A 524 -11.24 7.48 -40.88
C ARG A 524 -12.48 6.91 -41.58
N ILE A 525 -13.19 6.05 -40.86
CA ILE A 525 -14.47 5.47 -41.29
C ILE A 525 -15.57 6.53 -41.10
N LYS A 526 -16.49 6.65 -42.07
CA LYS A 526 -17.64 7.56 -41.96
C LYS A 526 -18.55 7.13 -40.81
N GLU A 527 -19.19 8.08 -40.15
CA GLU A 527 -20.06 7.83 -39.00
C GLU A 527 -21.22 6.88 -39.34
N ASP A 528 -21.92 7.11 -40.46
CA ASP A 528 -22.98 6.20 -40.92
C ASP A 528 -22.47 4.77 -41.17
N THR A 529 -21.27 4.63 -41.76
CA THR A 529 -20.63 3.33 -41.97
C THR A 529 -20.29 2.66 -40.64
N LEU A 530 -19.86 3.43 -39.63
CA LEU A 530 -19.52 2.92 -38.30
C LEU A 530 -20.77 2.43 -37.56
N ASN A 531 -21.85 3.21 -37.61
CA ASN A 531 -23.15 2.87 -37.03
C ASN A 531 -23.74 1.62 -37.68
N GLU A 532 -23.66 1.53 -39.01
CA GLU A 532 -24.13 0.33 -39.72
C GLU A 532 -23.24 -0.88 -39.44
N LEU A 533 -21.92 -0.70 -39.41
CA LEU A 533 -20.99 -1.76 -38.99
C LEU A 533 -21.36 -2.31 -37.61
N HIS A 534 -21.71 -1.45 -36.66
CA HIS A 534 -22.11 -1.87 -35.31
C HIS A 534 -23.37 -2.76 -35.33
N ASN A 535 -24.37 -2.42 -36.15
CA ASN A 535 -25.59 -3.22 -36.31
C ASN A 535 -25.33 -4.64 -36.86
N HIS A 536 -24.22 -4.82 -37.58
CA HIS A 536 -23.79 -6.10 -38.14
C HIS A 536 -23.02 -7.00 -37.15
N LEU A 537 -22.71 -6.53 -35.93
CA LEU A 537 -21.83 -7.23 -35.00
C LEU A 537 -22.54 -7.71 -33.75
N THR A 538 -22.15 -8.89 -33.28
CA THR A 538 -22.51 -9.42 -31.95
C THR A 538 -21.28 -10.04 -31.30
N LEU A 539 -21.01 -9.70 -30.04
CA LEU A 539 -20.00 -10.36 -29.22
C LEU A 539 -20.65 -11.40 -28.31
N CYS A 540 -20.17 -12.64 -28.38
CA CYS A 540 -20.68 -13.74 -27.56
C CYS A 540 -19.54 -14.39 -26.77
N TYR A 541 -19.63 -14.35 -25.45
CA TYR A 541 -18.70 -15.04 -24.56
C TYR A 541 -19.02 -16.53 -24.52
N THR A 542 -17.98 -17.35 -24.65
CA THR A 542 -18.13 -18.81 -24.77
C THR A 542 -18.38 -19.53 -23.44
N GLY A 543 -18.32 -18.82 -22.30
CA GLY A 543 -18.45 -19.37 -20.94
C GLY A 543 -17.16 -19.88 -20.33
N LYS A 544 -16.05 -19.92 -21.09
CA LYS A 544 -14.71 -20.25 -20.59
C LYS A 544 -13.70 -19.16 -20.96
N GLY A 545 -12.88 -18.74 -20.00
CA GLY A 545 -11.69 -17.93 -20.25
C GLY A 545 -10.62 -18.78 -20.95
N HIS A 546 -9.68 -18.13 -21.64
CA HIS A 546 -8.52 -18.83 -22.22
C HIS A 546 -7.35 -18.85 -21.24
N GLN A 547 -6.63 -19.97 -21.15
CA GLN A 547 -5.33 -20.05 -20.48
C GLN A 547 -4.23 -19.70 -21.50
N SER A 548 -3.89 -18.42 -21.60
CA SER A 548 -2.95 -17.88 -22.59
C SER A 548 -1.57 -18.54 -22.56
N THR A 549 -1.04 -18.87 -21.39
CA THR A 549 0.34 -19.37 -21.20
C THR A 549 0.57 -20.79 -21.72
N HIS A 550 -0.36 -21.73 -21.50
CA HIS A 550 -0.22 -23.11 -22.02
C HIS A 550 -0.52 -23.19 -23.53
N GLN A 551 -1.43 -22.35 -24.02
CA GLN A 551 -1.88 -22.38 -25.42
C GLN A 551 -0.92 -21.64 -26.36
N GLN A 552 -0.31 -20.52 -25.94
CA GLN A 552 0.72 -19.86 -26.74
C GLN A 552 1.97 -20.74 -26.89
N LYS A 553 2.31 -21.55 -25.88
CA LYS A 553 3.38 -22.56 -25.96
C LYS A 553 3.05 -23.67 -26.97
N SER A 554 1.81 -24.16 -27.02
CA SER A 554 1.39 -25.16 -28.01
C SER A 554 1.29 -24.57 -29.42
N LEU A 555 0.77 -23.34 -29.57
CA LEU A 555 0.78 -22.57 -30.82
C LEU A 555 2.21 -22.42 -31.35
N ALA A 556 3.14 -21.91 -30.54
CA ALA A 556 4.56 -21.74 -30.92
C ALA A 556 5.23 -23.05 -31.34
N LYS A 557 4.82 -24.19 -30.76
CA LYS A 557 5.29 -25.52 -31.16
C LYS A 557 4.70 -25.95 -32.51
N SER A 558 3.38 -25.78 -32.72
CA SER A 558 2.71 -26.05 -33.99
C SER A 558 3.24 -25.19 -35.16
N TYR A 559 3.65 -23.94 -34.88
CA TYR A 559 4.27 -23.05 -35.88
C TYR A 559 5.59 -23.61 -36.46
N ASN A 560 6.36 -24.36 -35.66
CA ASN A 560 7.66 -24.90 -36.08
C ASN A 560 7.55 -26.24 -36.83
N GLU A 561 6.47 -26.99 -36.63
CA GLU A 561 6.29 -28.32 -37.22
C GLU A 561 5.84 -28.28 -38.70
N ASP A 562 5.09 -27.24 -39.11
CA ASP A 562 4.67 -27.04 -40.51
C ASP A 562 4.70 -25.54 -40.91
N ARG A 563 5.92 -24.97 -40.90
CA ARG A 563 6.16 -23.53 -41.12
C ARG A 563 5.58 -23.03 -42.45
N SER A 564 5.77 -23.76 -43.54
CA SER A 564 5.36 -23.32 -44.89
C SER A 564 3.84 -23.09 -44.99
N LYS A 565 3.03 -24.08 -44.59
CA LYS A 565 1.56 -23.95 -44.60
C LYS A 565 1.08 -22.87 -43.65
N THR A 566 1.75 -22.72 -42.51
CA THR A 566 1.38 -21.70 -41.53
C THR A 566 1.63 -20.29 -42.04
N ILE A 567 2.76 -20.07 -42.73
CA ILE A 567 3.03 -18.80 -43.41
C ILE A 567 1.98 -18.52 -44.49
N GLU A 568 1.58 -19.52 -45.29
CA GLU A 568 0.54 -19.34 -46.31
C GLU A 568 -0.80 -18.92 -45.71
N ARG A 569 -1.21 -19.54 -44.59
CA ARG A 569 -2.43 -19.17 -43.85
C ARG A 569 -2.37 -17.74 -43.33
N LEU A 570 -1.24 -17.34 -42.76
CA LEU A 570 -1.04 -15.97 -42.28
C LEU A 570 -1.04 -14.94 -43.42
N LYS A 571 -0.52 -15.29 -44.62
CA LYS A 571 -0.64 -14.45 -45.82
C LYS A 571 -2.10 -14.23 -46.22
N ARG A 572 -2.93 -15.27 -46.22
CA ARG A 572 -4.38 -15.15 -46.48
C ARG A 572 -5.08 -14.27 -45.43
N ILE A 573 -4.70 -14.40 -44.15
CA ILE A 573 -5.23 -13.55 -43.07
C ILE A 573 -4.82 -12.08 -43.27
N LYS A 574 -3.59 -11.82 -43.71
CA LYS A 574 -3.10 -10.47 -44.05
C LYS A 574 -3.88 -9.88 -45.23
N GLU A 575 -4.05 -10.63 -46.31
CA GLU A 575 -4.84 -10.21 -47.47
C GLU A 575 -6.29 -9.89 -47.10
N GLY A 576 -6.91 -10.72 -46.25
CA GLY A 576 -8.24 -10.45 -45.70
C GLY A 576 -8.30 -9.13 -44.91
N ALA A 577 -7.26 -8.81 -44.13
CA ALA A 577 -7.19 -7.53 -43.43
C ALA A 577 -7.13 -6.33 -44.38
N ILE A 578 -6.35 -6.43 -45.46
CA ILE A 578 -6.25 -5.39 -46.50
C ILE A 578 -7.60 -5.19 -47.18
N LEU A 579 -8.26 -6.27 -47.61
CA LEU A 579 -9.58 -6.18 -48.25
C LEU A 579 -10.66 -5.62 -47.31
N THR A 580 -10.61 -6.00 -46.03
CA THR A 580 -11.51 -5.46 -45.00
C THR A 580 -11.34 -3.95 -44.85
N ARG A 581 -10.09 -3.47 -44.81
CA ARG A 581 -9.77 -2.03 -44.78
C ARG A 581 -10.39 -1.32 -45.99
N ASP A 582 -10.17 -1.87 -47.18
CA ASP A 582 -10.64 -1.25 -48.43
C ASP A 582 -12.17 -1.21 -48.49
N TYR A 583 -12.86 -2.25 -48.00
CA TYR A 583 -14.32 -2.23 -47.87
C TYR A 583 -14.84 -1.22 -46.85
N LEU A 584 -14.17 -1.06 -45.70
CA LEU A 584 -14.57 -0.08 -44.69
C LEU A 584 -14.37 1.38 -45.15
N LEU A 585 -13.38 1.63 -46.02
CA LEU A 585 -13.09 2.95 -46.57
C LEU A 585 -13.85 3.25 -47.88
N SER A 586 -14.51 2.26 -48.46
CA SER A 586 -15.31 2.41 -49.68
C SER A 586 -16.50 3.36 -49.47
N PRO A 587 -16.89 4.17 -50.48
CA PRO A 587 -18.13 4.94 -50.45
C PRO A 587 -19.38 4.07 -50.26
N THR A 588 -19.32 2.80 -50.71
CA THR A 588 -20.36 1.78 -50.53
C THR A 588 -19.74 0.54 -49.87
N PRO A 589 -19.69 0.50 -48.53
CA PRO A 589 -19.08 -0.61 -47.79
C PRO A 589 -19.77 -1.96 -48.07
N ASN A 590 -18.99 -3.00 -48.35
CA ASN A 590 -19.50 -4.35 -48.55
C ASN A 590 -19.45 -5.15 -47.23
N PHE A 591 -20.44 -4.94 -46.36
CA PHE A 591 -20.51 -5.60 -45.05
C PHE A 591 -20.59 -7.13 -45.15
N LYS A 592 -21.35 -7.66 -46.11
CA LYS A 592 -21.42 -9.11 -46.34
C LYS A 592 -20.04 -9.67 -46.69
N GLY A 593 -19.31 -9.01 -47.59
CA GLY A 593 -17.94 -9.37 -47.96
C GLY A 593 -16.97 -9.32 -46.77
N ILE A 594 -17.08 -8.33 -45.88
CA ILE A 594 -16.31 -8.28 -44.63
C ILE A 594 -16.59 -9.51 -43.78
N GLY A 595 -17.86 -9.86 -43.58
CA GLY A 595 -18.25 -11.06 -42.82
C GLY A 595 -17.68 -12.35 -43.43
N GLU A 596 -17.74 -12.50 -44.75
CA GLU A 596 -17.18 -13.65 -45.46
C GLU A 596 -15.65 -13.73 -45.32
N ILE A 597 -14.95 -12.60 -45.41
CA ILE A 597 -13.50 -12.53 -45.18
C ILE A 597 -13.14 -12.94 -43.74
N LEU A 598 -13.91 -12.48 -42.74
CA LEU A 598 -13.71 -12.88 -41.36
C LEU A 598 -13.91 -14.38 -41.17
N HIS A 599 -14.89 -14.98 -41.84
CA HIS A 599 -15.08 -16.43 -41.85
C HIS A 599 -13.88 -17.18 -42.41
N GLN A 600 -13.40 -16.79 -43.59
CA GLN A 600 -12.23 -17.43 -44.21
C GLN A 600 -10.98 -17.28 -43.35
N SER A 601 -10.79 -16.10 -42.74
CA SER A 601 -9.71 -15.84 -41.79
C SER A 601 -9.81 -16.73 -40.55
N TRP A 602 -11.03 -16.99 -40.06
CA TRP A 602 -11.25 -17.89 -38.92
C TRP A 602 -10.94 -19.34 -39.27
N LEU A 603 -11.38 -19.83 -40.44
CA LEU A 603 -11.04 -21.17 -40.91
C LEU A 603 -9.53 -21.33 -41.04
N ALA A 604 -8.85 -20.38 -41.69
CA ALA A 604 -7.40 -20.38 -41.81
C ALA A 604 -6.71 -20.41 -40.43
N LYS A 605 -7.23 -19.64 -39.45
CA LYS A 605 -6.70 -19.61 -38.08
C LYS A 605 -6.91 -20.93 -37.34
N LYS A 606 -8.05 -21.60 -37.49
CA LYS A 606 -8.31 -22.93 -36.89
C LYS A 606 -7.32 -23.98 -37.36
N GLU A 607 -6.90 -23.90 -38.61
CA GLU A 607 -5.94 -24.84 -39.18
C GLU A 607 -4.49 -24.61 -38.69
N VAL A 608 -4.17 -23.44 -38.13
CA VAL A 608 -2.82 -23.15 -37.62
C VAL A 608 -2.47 -23.99 -36.40
N SER A 609 -3.45 -24.25 -35.52
CA SER A 609 -3.25 -25.14 -34.38
C SER A 609 -4.58 -25.65 -33.85
N SER A 610 -4.62 -26.93 -33.46
CA SER A 610 -5.77 -27.55 -32.80
C SER A 610 -6.12 -26.90 -31.45
N ALA A 611 -5.19 -26.13 -30.85
CA ALA A 611 -5.43 -25.39 -29.61
C ALA A 611 -6.26 -24.10 -29.79
N VAL A 612 -6.53 -23.67 -31.03
CA VAL A 612 -7.25 -22.41 -31.33
C VAL A 612 -8.74 -22.51 -31.01
N THR A 613 -9.35 -23.68 -31.20
CA THR A 613 -10.79 -23.93 -31.03
C THR A 613 -11.03 -25.16 -30.16
N ASN A 614 -12.29 -25.39 -29.79
CA ASN A 614 -12.76 -26.62 -29.15
C ASN A 614 -14.25 -26.82 -29.49
N GLU A 615 -14.81 -27.97 -29.11
CA GLU A 615 -16.21 -28.33 -29.41
C GLU A 615 -17.22 -27.25 -29.01
N ARG A 616 -17.01 -26.58 -27.87
CA ARG A 616 -17.86 -25.50 -27.41
C ARG A 616 -17.83 -24.29 -28.35
N ILE A 617 -16.63 -23.87 -28.74
CA ILE A 617 -16.44 -22.73 -29.66
C ILE A 617 -17.01 -23.07 -31.04
N ASP A 618 -16.73 -24.27 -31.56
CA ASP A 618 -17.23 -24.70 -32.87
C ASP A 618 -18.76 -24.85 -32.89
N SER A 619 -19.36 -25.36 -31.81
CA SER A 619 -20.82 -25.44 -31.65
C SER A 619 -21.47 -24.05 -31.69
N LEU A 620 -21.01 -23.11 -30.83
CA LEU A 620 -21.53 -21.74 -30.81
C LEU A 620 -21.31 -21.04 -32.17
N TYR A 621 -20.16 -21.27 -32.81
CA TYR A 621 -19.87 -20.72 -34.12
C TYR A 621 -20.86 -21.24 -35.18
N GLN A 622 -21.14 -22.54 -35.17
CA GLN A 622 -22.07 -23.18 -36.09
C GLN A 622 -23.50 -22.68 -35.87
N ILE A 623 -23.94 -22.53 -34.62
CA ILE A 623 -25.23 -21.91 -34.28
C ILE A 623 -25.33 -20.51 -34.88
N GLY A 624 -24.24 -19.74 -34.83
CA GLY A 624 -24.17 -18.43 -35.48
C GLY A 624 -24.37 -18.52 -37.01
N ARG A 625 -23.66 -19.45 -37.66
CA ARG A 625 -23.80 -19.70 -39.11
C ARG A 625 -25.24 -20.08 -39.48
N ASP A 626 -25.85 -20.98 -38.74
CA ASP A 626 -27.22 -21.47 -38.98
C ASP A 626 -28.29 -20.39 -38.73
N ASN A 627 -27.95 -19.35 -37.96
CA ASN A 627 -28.82 -18.22 -37.68
C ASN A 627 -28.51 -16.96 -38.50
N GLY A 628 -27.74 -17.09 -39.59
CA GLY A 628 -27.58 -16.06 -40.59
C GLY A 628 -26.35 -15.17 -40.45
N CYS A 629 -25.33 -15.62 -39.70
CA CYS A 629 -24.01 -14.99 -39.72
C CYS A 629 -23.32 -15.22 -41.07
N TYR A 630 -22.87 -14.14 -41.72
CA TYR A 630 -21.96 -14.20 -42.86
C TYR A 630 -20.59 -14.77 -42.46
N GLY A 631 -20.21 -14.58 -41.19
CA GLY A 631 -18.96 -15.06 -40.64
C GLY A 631 -18.68 -14.55 -39.24
N GLY A 632 -17.41 -14.56 -38.88
CA GLY A 632 -16.95 -14.22 -37.54
C GLY A 632 -15.66 -14.92 -37.18
N LYS A 633 -15.14 -14.64 -35.98
CA LYS A 633 -13.89 -15.23 -35.46
C LYS A 633 -13.84 -15.20 -33.94
N LEU A 634 -13.07 -16.12 -33.34
CA LEU A 634 -12.67 -15.99 -31.94
C LEU A 634 -11.64 -14.85 -31.77
N LEU A 635 -11.85 -14.04 -30.74
CA LEU A 635 -10.93 -12.97 -30.34
C LEU A 635 -9.83 -13.52 -29.41
N GLY A 636 -8.63 -12.95 -29.49
CA GLY A 636 -7.47 -13.42 -28.72
C GLY A 636 -6.76 -14.63 -29.35
N SER A 637 -5.97 -15.34 -28.55
CA SER A 637 -5.06 -16.39 -29.03
C SER A 637 -5.73 -17.73 -29.32
N GLY A 638 -6.86 -18.06 -28.69
CA GLY A 638 -7.49 -19.38 -28.85
C GLY A 638 -8.19 -19.88 -27.58
N GLY A 639 -8.93 -20.99 -27.70
CA GLY A 639 -9.33 -21.85 -26.57
C GLY A 639 -10.44 -21.34 -25.64
N GLY A 640 -10.80 -20.06 -25.69
CA GLY A 640 -11.88 -19.46 -24.89
C GLY A 640 -11.98 -17.95 -25.14
N GLY A 641 -12.94 -17.29 -24.48
CA GLY A 641 -13.20 -15.85 -24.64
C GLY A 641 -14.37 -15.53 -25.55
N TYR A 642 -14.33 -14.36 -26.20
CA TYR A 642 -15.39 -13.85 -27.06
C TYR A 642 -15.26 -14.30 -28.52
N ILE A 643 -16.38 -14.69 -29.12
CA ILE A 643 -16.56 -14.81 -30.57
C ILE A 643 -17.18 -13.51 -31.08
N LEU A 644 -16.56 -12.90 -32.09
CA LEU A 644 -17.15 -11.82 -32.86
C LEU A 644 -17.93 -12.43 -34.02
N PHE A 645 -19.25 -12.27 -34.00
CA PHE A 645 -20.13 -12.66 -35.09
C PHE A 645 -20.43 -11.46 -35.99
N PHE A 646 -20.45 -11.73 -37.30
CA PHE A 646 -20.83 -10.77 -38.32
C PHE A 646 -22.06 -11.30 -39.07
N HIS A 647 -23.18 -10.58 -38.96
CA HIS A 647 -24.50 -11.03 -39.43
C HIS A 647 -25.29 -9.90 -40.08
N SER A 648 -26.38 -10.23 -40.77
CA SER A 648 -27.36 -9.23 -41.25
C SER A 648 -28.09 -8.60 -40.06
N PRO A 649 -28.33 -7.27 -40.00
CA PRO A 649 -28.96 -6.63 -38.83
C PRO A 649 -30.32 -7.23 -38.45
N GLU A 650 -31.11 -7.65 -39.44
CA GLU A 650 -32.44 -8.26 -39.24
C GLU A 650 -32.38 -9.62 -38.53
N LYS A 651 -31.20 -10.25 -38.45
CA LYS A 651 -31.00 -11.55 -37.81
C LYS A 651 -30.55 -11.45 -36.36
N ARG A 652 -30.18 -10.26 -35.87
CA ARG A 652 -29.61 -10.03 -34.53
C ARG A 652 -30.41 -10.70 -33.42
N ASN A 653 -31.70 -10.38 -33.32
CA ASN A 653 -32.57 -10.89 -32.26
C ASN A 653 -32.70 -12.42 -32.27
N LYS A 654 -32.70 -13.04 -33.46
CA LYS A 654 -32.77 -14.50 -33.58
C LYS A 654 -31.44 -15.13 -33.15
N LEU A 655 -30.33 -14.58 -33.64
CA LEU A 655 -28.97 -15.01 -33.32
C LEU A 655 -28.70 -14.95 -31.82
N GLU A 656 -28.91 -13.80 -31.19
CA GLU A 656 -28.64 -13.59 -29.77
C GLU A 656 -29.44 -14.57 -28.90
N LYS A 657 -30.74 -14.76 -29.19
CA LYS A 657 -31.57 -15.75 -28.49
C LYS A 657 -31.03 -17.17 -28.62
N SER A 658 -30.63 -17.59 -29.82
CA SER A 658 -30.06 -18.92 -30.04
C SER A 658 -28.74 -19.11 -29.31
N LEU A 659 -27.86 -18.10 -29.27
CA LEU A 659 -26.61 -18.15 -28.54
C LEU A 659 -26.83 -18.22 -27.02
N ILE A 660 -27.77 -17.43 -26.49
CA ILE A 660 -28.11 -17.42 -25.06
C ILE A 660 -28.71 -18.76 -24.61
N ASN A 661 -29.62 -19.35 -25.40
CA ASN A 661 -30.22 -20.65 -25.09
C ASN A 661 -29.18 -21.76 -24.98
N GLU A 662 -28.08 -21.64 -25.73
CA GLU A 662 -26.97 -22.58 -25.70
C GLU A 662 -25.92 -22.20 -24.64
N GLY A 663 -26.20 -21.21 -23.78
CA GLY A 663 -25.34 -20.80 -22.66
C GLY A 663 -24.21 -19.84 -23.05
N GLY A 664 -24.31 -19.16 -24.19
CA GLY A 664 -23.46 -18.03 -24.52
C GLY A 664 -23.93 -16.75 -23.83
N GLU A 665 -23.01 -15.85 -23.50
CA GLU A 665 -23.37 -14.54 -22.92
C GLU A 665 -23.10 -13.43 -23.93
N ILE A 666 -24.11 -12.61 -24.21
CA ILE A 666 -23.98 -11.50 -25.15
C ILE A 666 -23.41 -10.28 -24.43
N LEU A 667 -22.37 -9.68 -25.02
CA LEU A 667 -21.80 -8.43 -24.53
C LEU A 667 -22.30 -7.27 -25.39
N ASP A 668 -23.02 -6.35 -24.76
CA ASP A 668 -23.33 -5.06 -25.36
C ASP A 668 -22.11 -4.14 -25.32
N PHE A 669 -21.84 -3.45 -26.43
CA PHE A 669 -20.66 -2.59 -26.58
C PHE A 669 -20.90 -1.50 -27.62
N ASN A 670 -20.16 -0.42 -27.54
CA ASN A 670 -20.01 0.58 -28.61
C ASN A 670 -18.54 0.71 -28.99
N PHE A 671 -18.26 1.21 -30.20
CA PHE A 671 -16.91 1.61 -30.56
C PHE A 671 -16.48 2.84 -29.75
N ALA A 672 -15.25 2.82 -29.25
CA ALA A 672 -14.66 3.95 -28.54
C ALA A 672 -13.58 4.60 -29.39
N ASN A 673 -13.45 5.92 -29.32
CA ASN A 673 -12.30 6.65 -29.88
C ASN A 673 -11.26 6.99 -28.82
N ASP A 674 -11.58 6.78 -27.54
CA ASP A 674 -10.72 7.02 -26.39
C ASP A 674 -9.44 6.17 -26.45
N CYS A 675 -8.40 6.65 -25.76
CA CYS A 675 -7.13 5.96 -25.55
C CYS A 675 -6.79 5.86 -24.06
N ALA A 676 -5.63 5.28 -23.73
CA ALA A 676 -5.11 5.25 -22.37
C ALA A 676 -4.89 6.67 -21.82
N THR A 677 -5.67 7.04 -20.80
CA THR A 677 -5.67 8.36 -20.17
C THR A 677 -5.39 8.25 -18.68
N ILE A 678 -4.66 9.23 -18.15
CA ILE A 678 -4.37 9.34 -16.72
C ILE A 678 -4.64 10.77 -16.24
N TRP A 679 -5.08 10.93 -15.00
CA TRP A 679 -5.36 12.21 -14.36
C TRP A 679 -5.04 12.15 -12.87
N ASN A 680 -4.90 13.32 -12.26
CA ASN A 680 -4.81 13.40 -10.80
C ASN A 680 -6.23 13.27 -10.22
N GLY A 681 -6.42 12.27 -9.37
CA GLY A 681 -7.55 12.20 -8.47
C GLY A 681 -7.46 13.37 -7.49
N LYS A 682 -8.55 14.13 -7.42
CA LYS A 682 -8.82 15.08 -6.35
C LYS A 682 -9.50 14.37 -5.18
#